data_AF-N6TAJ8-F1
#
_entry.id   AF-N6TAJ8-F1
#
_cell.length_a   1.000
_cell.length_b   1.000
_cell.length_c   1.000
_cell.angle_alpha   90.00
_cell.angle_beta   90.00
_cell.angle_gamma   90.00
#
_symmetry.space_group_name_H-M   'P 1'
#
loop_
_entity.id
_entity.type
_entity.pdbx_description
1 polymer ?
#
loop_
_entity_poly.entity_id
_entity_poly.type
_entity_poly.pdbx_seq_one_letter_code
_entity_poly.pdbx_strand_id
1 'polypeptide(L)'
;MANNYASLNEAPDFYGEYGIPHHHVAEPRSSQWNHIEDLDSFFTRVYKYHQMHGFKCIALKEIFALHRFTFIAGITFTMLYAFDYKLLFKPDITSDQKWIFSLLIPFDQVMSILPYFGWFLLLVVTVIFTLIFIRKVQSLFRYWDIKQFYNQALNIDDADLDNLTWHDVQKRLIQVQSDLQMCIHKSDLTELDIYHRILRQINYLVALVNKRILPPRIDVPFLGEVVYWTENLRLNVMFLLFWSPWGPFENPWHLRDEYKRAANRDKMARKLGNQILWLFFVNLLLCPLVFIPQIIFYFFNYFDAVRREPGQFGVRYWHFNEMDHELYSRLTRAYKPATKYMSSFTSPLLEIIAEHLSFICGSILAVFVCLSFVDNEILYWNQVLTMLAVLTGIIGIARSLRSDKTLIWCPEQLLEDVVLHTHYLPGVWQGFAHTSKVRSSFQQLFQYRFAALLEELLSPILVPYLLIRYIYPRRLDLVDFFRNFTVSVVGVGDVCSFAQMDVRKHGNPDWQAERDVESTHETPPEINDQYTQAEDGKVELSLMHFTNTNPNWQPPPEAADFVDNLNKETNHVFFSDDIGGLYGMRSSMDFGTRQEDEEDFSLPQYAADAPSQTAFRRSFGGFRSSILAGGAPRRSMFNQLAEGPDLFSSAQNMRASTMILHNRHAMNQSVRVVRSAEETTPLLSRR
;
A
#
# COMPACT_ATOMS: atom_id res chain seq x y z
N MET A 1 -4.91 -52.82 42.25
CA MET A 1 -4.76 -51.47 42.83
C MET A 1 -5.08 -50.49 41.70
N ALA A 2 -6.23 -49.82 41.84
CA ALA A 2 -6.89 -48.79 41.03
C ALA A 2 -6.30 -48.48 39.63
N ASN A 3 -6.87 -49.00 38.53
CA ASN A 3 -8.12 -48.60 37.84
C ASN A 3 -7.96 -47.32 37.00
N ASN A 4 -7.80 -47.38 35.67
CA ASN A 4 -8.81 -47.63 34.60
C ASN A 4 -9.38 -46.29 34.06
N TYR A 5 -9.78 -46.06 32.80
CA TYR A 5 -10.20 -46.85 31.63
C TYR A 5 -9.80 -46.06 30.36
N ALA A 6 -9.18 -46.66 29.34
CA ALA A 6 -9.76 -47.49 28.28
C ALA A 6 -10.64 -46.72 27.28
N SER A 7 -10.05 -46.54 26.10
CA SER A 7 -10.70 -46.40 24.80
C SER A 7 -11.62 -47.58 24.48
N LEU A 8 -12.78 -47.31 23.87
CA LEU A 8 -13.25 -47.89 22.59
C LEU A 8 -14.79 -47.87 22.47
N ASN A 9 -15.21 -47.56 21.24
CA ASN A 9 -16.37 -48.07 20.51
C ASN A 9 -17.71 -47.31 20.45
N GLU A 10 -18.08 -47.09 19.18
CA GLU A 10 -19.39 -47.30 18.55
C GLU A 10 -20.43 -46.16 18.58
N ALA A 11 -20.66 -45.60 17.39
CA ALA A 11 -21.92 -44.99 16.95
C ALA A 11 -22.88 -46.08 16.44
N PRO A 12 -24.10 -45.77 15.95
CA PRO A 12 -25.06 -44.70 16.24
C PRO A 12 -26.44 -45.27 16.63
N ASP A 13 -27.36 -44.47 17.20
CA ASP A 13 -28.80 -44.82 17.12
C ASP A 13 -29.72 -43.59 17.07
N PHE A 14 -30.75 -43.74 16.24
CA PHE A 14 -31.76 -42.78 15.83
C PHE A 14 -33.09 -43.08 16.56
N TYR A 15 -33.98 -42.09 16.62
CA TYR A 15 -35.41 -42.07 17.05
C TYR A 15 -35.77 -41.63 18.49
N GLY A 16 -36.63 -40.61 18.56
CA GLY A 16 -37.81 -40.64 19.45
C GLY A 16 -37.97 -39.53 20.50
N GLU A 17 -38.59 -38.42 20.09
CA GLU A 17 -39.32 -37.41 20.88
C GLU A 17 -39.93 -37.90 22.22
N TYR A 18 -39.78 -37.12 23.31
CA TYR A 18 -40.87 -36.53 24.11
C TYR A 18 -40.29 -35.49 25.09
N GLY A 19 -40.88 -34.30 25.07
CA GLY A 19 -40.34 -33.09 25.69
C GLY A 19 -40.38 -33.04 27.22
N ILE A 20 -39.31 -32.49 27.77
CA ILE A 20 -39.32 -31.73 29.02
C ILE A 20 -39.00 -30.29 28.60
N PRO A 21 -39.84 -29.29 28.93
CA PRO A 21 -39.52 -27.90 28.64
C PRO A 21 -38.38 -27.49 29.56
N HIS A 22 -37.14 -27.66 29.11
CA HIS A 22 -36.02 -26.95 29.70
C HIS A 22 -36.26 -25.48 29.42
N HIS A 23 -36.58 -24.77 30.50
CA HIS A 23 -36.46 -23.33 30.59
C HIS A 23 -35.10 -22.97 29.96
N HIS A 24 -35.10 -22.42 28.74
CA HIS A 24 -33.94 -21.71 28.22
C HIS A 24 -33.74 -20.53 29.17
N VAL A 25 -32.97 -20.74 30.22
CA VAL A 25 -32.22 -19.67 30.85
C VAL A 25 -31.42 -19.09 29.70
N ALA A 26 -31.77 -17.86 29.29
CA ALA A 26 -30.97 -17.15 28.31
C ALA A 26 -29.54 -17.18 28.85
N GLU A 27 -28.64 -17.87 28.14
CA GLU A 27 -27.22 -17.76 28.42
C GLU A 27 -26.92 -16.27 28.51
N PRO A 28 -26.17 -15.81 29.54
CA PRO A 28 -25.81 -14.41 29.60
C PRO A 28 -25.18 -14.04 28.26
N ARG A 29 -25.65 -12.93 27.66
CA ARG A 29 -25.21 -12.44 26.33
C ARG A 29 -23.69 -12.25 26.19
N SER A 30 -22.93 -12.35 27.28
CA SER A 30 -21.47 -12.44 27.29
C SER A 30 -20.92 -13.72 26.64
N SER A 31 -21.70 -14.79 26.55
CA SER A 31 -21.30 -16.08 25.96
C SER A 31 -21.01 -16.03 24.45
N GLN A 32 -21.53 -15.02 23.73
CA GLN A 32 -21.43 -14.97 22.26
C GLN A 32 -20.01 -14.73 21.75
N TRP A 33 -19.15 -14.08 22.54
CA TRP A 33 -17.76 -13.78 22.17
C TRP A 33 -16.73 -14.51 23.02
N ASN A 34 -17.18 -15.43 23.87
CA ASN A 34 -16.29 -16.33 24.58
C ASN A 34 -15.69 -17.31 23.56
N HIS A 35 -14.37 -17.47 23.59
CA HIS A 35 -13.67 -18.53 22.85
C HIS A 35 -13.88 -18.50 21.33
N ILE A 36 -13.35 -17.45 20.68
CA ILE A 36 -13.45 -17.31 19.22
C ILE A 36 -12.43 -18.25 18.54
N GLU A 37 -12.91 -19.15 17.67
CA GLU A 37 -12.06 -20.11 16.94
C GLU A 37 -11.03 -19.42 16.02
N ASP A 38 -11.48 -18.45 15.21
CA ASP A 38 -10.62 -17.68 14.28
C ASP A 38 -10.42 -16.24 14.76
N LEU A 39 -9.54 -16.11 15.76
CA LEU A 39 -9.24 -14.83 16.40
C LEU A 39 -8.46 -13.87 15.46
N ASP A 40 -7.71 -14.41 14.50
CA ASP A 40 -6.95 -13.61 13.52
C ASP A 40 -7.88 -12.85 12.59
N SER A 41 -8.86 -13.56 12.01
CA SER A 41 -9.87 -12.99 11.14
C SER A 41 -10.81 -12.05 11.92
N PHE A 42 -11.08 -12.36 13.20
CA PHE A 42 -11.82 -11.47 14.09
C PHE A 42 -11.10 -10.14 14.32
N PHE A 43 -9.86 -10.13 14.81
CA PHE A 43 -9.13 -8.88 15.05
C PHE A 43 -8.85 -8.10 13.77
N THR A 44 -8.61 -8.79 12.64
CA THR A 44 -8.49 -8.13 11.34
C THR A 44 -9.78 -7.40 10.97
N ARG A 45 -10.96 -7.98 11.26
CA ARG A 45 -12.25 -7.31 11.03
C ARG A 45 -12.51 -6.18 12.01
N VAL A 46 -12.15 -6.33 13.29
CA VAL A 46 -12.23 -5.26 14.30
C VAL A 46 -11.41 -4.06 13.84
N TYR A 47 -10.14 -4.29 13.48
CA TYR A 47 -9.27 -3.26 12.93
C TYR A 47 -9.86 -2.62 11.67
N LYS A 48 -10.30 -3.41 10.69
CA LYS A 48 -10.93 -2.88 9.47
C LYS A 48 -12.22 -2.11 9.74
N TYR A 49 -12.98 -2.48 10.77
CA TYR A 49 -14.20 -1.78 11.15
C TYR A 49 -13.92 -0.35 11.59
N HIS A 50 -12.89 -0.18 12.43
CA HIS A 50 -12.38 1.13 12.85
C HIS A 50 -11.86 1.94 11.65
N GLN A 51 -10.94 1.37 10.86
CA GLN A 51 -10.33 2.07 9.72
C GLN A 51 -11.31 2.44 8.60
N MET A 52 -12.48 1.80 8.54
CA MET A 52 -13.52 2.07 7.55
C MET A 52 -14.65 2.96 8.08
N HIS A 53 -14.49 3.57 9.26
CA HIS A 53 -15.49 4.48 9.86
C HIS A 53 -16.85 3.82 10.10
N GLY A 54 -16.82 2.56 10.55
CA GLY A 54 -17.99 1.84 11.05
C GLY A 54 -18.89 1.20 9.99
N PHE A 55 -19.99 0.57 10.45
CA PHE A 55 -20.82 -0.30 9.63
C PHE A 55 -21.47 0.41 8.43
N LYS A 56 -21.99 1.63 8.62
CA LYS A 56 -22.74 2.34 7.57
C LYS A 56 -21.85 2.64 6.36
N CYS A 57 -20.62 3.11 6.62
CA CYS A 57 -19.61 3.39 5.60
C CYS A 57 -19.21 2.11 4.85
N ILE A 58 -18.99 1.01 5.58
CA ILE A 58 -18.69 -0.30 4.98
C ILE A 58 -19.85 -0.78 4.10
N ALA A 59 -21.08 -0.76 4.60
CA ALA A 59 -22.26 -1.20 3.86
C ALA A 59 -22.44 -0.39 2.57
N LEU A 60 -22.32 0.94 2.66
CA LEU A 60 -22.45 1.81 1.49
C LEU A 60 -21.34 1.56 0.46
N LYS A 61 -20.10 1.37 0.91
CA LYS A 61 -18.96 1.05 0.03
C LYS A 61 -19.18 -0.26 -0.71
N GLU A 62 -19.71 -1.28 -0.04
CA GLU A 62 -19.99 -2.58 -0.67
C GLU A 62 -21.17 -2.53 -1.65
N ILE A 63 -22.23 -1.78 -1.32
CA ILE A 63 -23.36 -1.54 -2.24
C ILE A 63 -22.89 -0.80 -3.49
N PHE A 64 -22.10 0.27 -3.34
CA PHE A 64 -21.56 1.01 -4.48
C PHE A 64 -20.51 0.24 -5.27
N ALA A 65 -19.78 -0.69 -4.66
CA ALA A 65 -18.91 -1.60 -5.40
C ALA A 65 -19.72 -2.52 -6.34
N LEU A 66 -20.82 -3.11 -5.84
CA LEU A 66 -21.74 -3.92 -6.65
C LEU A 66 -22.41 -3.10 -7.75
N HIS A 67 -22.91 -1.90 -7.41
CA HIS A 67 -23.52 -1.01 -8.40
C HIS A 67 -22.54 -0.63 -9.52
N ARG A 68 -21.28 -0.29 -9.18
CA ARG A 68 -20.24 0.02 -10.18
C ARG A 68 -20.00 -1.15 -11.13
N PHE A 69 -19.92 -2.38 -10.61
CA PHE A 69 -19.77 -3.57 -11.43
C PHE A 69 -20.95 -3.73 -12.41
N THR A 70 -22.19 -3.68 -11.90
CA THR A 70 -23.39 -3.83 -12.73
C THR A 70 -23.52 -2.71 -13.75
N PHE A 71 -23.19 -1.48 -13.39
CA PHE A 71 -23.22 -0.33 -14.28
C PHE A 71 -22.23 -0.48 -15.43
N ILE A 72 -20.97 -0.85 -15.14
CA ILE A 72 -19.94 -1.04 -16.16
C ILE A 72 -20.28 -2.23 -17.07
N ALA A 73 -20.76 -3.33 -16.51
CA ALA A 73 -21.21 -4.48 -17.31
C ALA A 73 -22.39 -4.09 -18.21
N GLY A 74 -23.37 -3.36 -17.67
CA GLY A 74 -24.56 -2.91 -18.40
C GLY A 74 -24.23 -1.94 -19.53
N ILE A 75 -23.44 -0.89 -19.28
CA ILE A 75 -23.06 0.06 -20.33
C ILE A 75 -22.22 -0.61 -21.42
N THR A 76 -21.33 -1.54 -21.05
CA THR A 76 -20.54 -2.31 -22.01
C THR A 76 -21.42 -3.19 -22.88
N PHE A 77 -22.39 -3.89 -22.28
CA PHE A 77 -23.36 -4.70 -23.02
C PHE A 77 -24.18 -3.84 -23.99
N THR A 78 -24.68 -2.68 -23.53
CA THR A 78 -25.42 -1.74 -24.37
C THR A 78 -24.57 -1.23 -25.53
N MET A 79 -23.32 -0.83 -25.28
CA MET A 79 -22.40 -0.40 -26.34
C MET A 79 -22.14 -1.51 -27.36
N LEU A 80 -21.92 -2.75 -26.94
CA LEU A 80 -21.59 -3.83 -27.86
C LEU A 80 -22.78 -4.32 -28.70
N TYR A 81 -23.99 -4.38 -28.13
CA TYR A 81 -25.11 -5.09 -28.75
C TYR A 81 -26.37 -4.25 -28.97
N ALA A 82 -26.55 -3.14 -28.25
CA ALA A 82 -27.79 -2.36 -28.30
C ALA A 82 -27.71 -1.07 -29.12
N PHE A 83 -26.52 -0.66 -29.58
CA PHE A 83 -26.35 0.51 -30.45
C PHE A 83 -26.25 0.12 -31.94
N ASP A 84 -27.05 0.77 -32.78
CA ASP A 84 -26.89 0.65 -34.24
C ASP A 84 -25.77 1.59 -34.75
N TYR A 85 -24.57 1.04 -34.83
CA TYR A 85 -23.40 1.75 -35.36
C TYR A 85 -23.49 2.06 -36.86
N LYS A 86 -24.30 1.32 -37.64
CA LYS A 86 -24.43 1.58 -39.08
C LYS A 86 -25.14 2.90 -39.29
N LEU A 87 -26.24 3.11 -38.56
CA LEU A 87 -27.00 4.36 -38.58
C LEU A 87 -26.21 5.52 -37.94
N LEU A 88 -25.37 5.24 -36.94
CA LEU A 88 -24.52 6.25 -36.29
C LEU A 88 -23.45 6.80 -37.24
N PHE A 89 -22.70 5.94 -37.94
CA PHE A 89 -21.57 6.37 -38.79
C PHE A 89 -21.96 6.68 -40.24
N LYS A 90 -23.10 6.18 -40.72
CA LYS A 90 -23.67 6.49 -42.03
C LYS A 90 -25.13 6.91 -41.86
N PRO A 91 -25.38 8.14 -41.41
CA PRO A 91 -26.73 8.61 -41.22
C PRO A 91 -27.43 8.77 -42.57
N ASP A 92 -28.64 8.22 -42.71
CA ASP A 92 -29.51 8.56 -43.84
C ASP A 92 -29.79 10.06 -43.82
N ILE A 93 -29.63 10.69 -44.97
CA ILE A 93 -29.64 12.15 -45.17
C ILE A 93 -31.05 12.74 -44.95
N THR A 94 -32.08 11.89 -44.86
CA THR A 94 -33.50 12.26 -44.89
C THR A 94 -34.18 12.38 -43.51
N SER A 95 -33.50 12.07 -42.41
CA SER A 95 -34.10 12.13 -41.06
C SER A 95 -33.61 13.35 -40.27
N ASP A 96 -34.53 14.29 -40.01
CA ASP A 96 -34.30 15.61 -39.40
C ASP A 96 -34.23 15.63 -37.86
N GLN A 97 -34.44 14.49 -37.17
CA GLN A 97 -34.29 14.43 -35.71
C GLN A 97 -33.56 13.16 -35.28
N LYS A 98 -32.24 13.29 -35.09
CA LYS A 98 -31.36 12.20 -34.65
C LYS A 98 -31.09 12.36 -33.15
N TRP A 99 -31.98 11.79 -32.33
CA TRP A 99 -31.73 11.65 -30.90
C TRP A 99 -30.81 10.45 -30.66
N ILE A 100 -29.87 10.52 -29.72
CA ILE A 100 -29.00 9.37 -29.39
C ILE A 100 -29.83 8.14 -29.01
N PHE A 101 -30.96 8.35 -28.33
CA PHE A 101 -31.86 7.28 -27.93
C PHE A 101 -32.62 6.62 -29.09
N SER A 102 -32.74 7.27 -30.26
CA SER A 102 -33.34 6.63 -31.43
C SER A 102 -32.39 5.66 -32.13
N LEU A 103 -31.10 5.63 -31.73
CA LEU A 103 -30.11 4.64 -32.18
C LEU A 103 -30.09 3.38 -31.32
N LEU A 104 -30.85 3.37 -30.22
CA LEU A 104 -30.92 2.24 -29.30
C LEU A 104 -31.93 1.22 -29.81
N ILE A 105 -31.47 0.00 -30.04
CA ILE A 105 -32.31 -1.12 -30.44
C ILE A 105 -33.14 -1.56 -29.21
N PRO A 106 -34.45 -1.82 -29.35
CA PRO A 106 -35.28 -2.37 -28.29
C PRO A 106 -34.70 -3.66 -27.68
N PHE A 107 -34.81 -3.82 -26.36
CA PHE A 107 -34.17 -4.91 -25.61
C PHE A 107 -34.60 -6.31 -26.08
N ASP A 108 -35.87 -6.49 -26.41
CA ASP A 108 -36.44 -7.72 -26.95
C ASP A 108 -35.75 -8.15 -28.25
N GLN A 109 -35.51 -7.20 -29.15
CA GLN A 109 -34.81 -7.45 -30.41
C GLN A 109 -33.33 -7.77 -30.17
N VAL A 110 -32.66 -7.05 -29.26
CA VAL A 110 -31.24 -7.32 -28.91
C VAL A 110 -31.06 -8.74 -28.39
N MET A 111 -31.95 -9.19 -27.49
CA MET A 111 -31.88 -10.55 -26.94
C MET A 111 -32.15 -11.63 -28.00
N SER A 112 -32.96 -11.34 -29.01
CA SER A 112 -33.25 -12.27 -30.11
C SER A 112 -32.10 -12.41 -31.12
N ILE A 113 -31.30 -11.35 -31.31
CA ILE A 113 -30.20 -11.28 -32.29
C ILE A 113 -28.85 -11.65 -31.65
N LEU A 114 -28.81 -11.80 -30.32
CA LEU A 114 -27.59 -12.03 -29.57
C LEU A 114 -26.86 -13.32 -30.02
N PRO A 115 -25.57 -13.25 -30.42
CA PRO A 115 -24.82 -14.44 -30.80
C PRO A 115 -24.60 -15.37 -29.60
N TYR A 116 -24.36 -16.67 -29.85
CA TYR A 116 -24.05 -17.66 -28.80
C TYR A 116 -22.90 -17.22 -27.88
N PHE A 117 -21.89 -16.56 -28.44
CA PHE A 117 -20.78 -16.00 -27.65
C PHE A 117 -21.24 -14.89 -26.69
N GLY A 118 -22.20 -14.05 -27.10
CA GLY A 118 -22.80 -13.04 -26.24
C GLY A 118 -23.58 -13.66 -25.08
N TRP A 119 -24.32 -14.74 -25.34
CA TRP A 119 -25.02 -15.50 -24.31
C TRP A 119 -24.05 -16.14 -23.30
N PHE A 120 -22.94 -16.70 -23.80
CA PHE A 120 -21.87 -17.22 -22.95
C PHE A 120 -21.26 -16.13 -22.06
N LEU A 121 -20.94 -14.95 -22.61
CA LEU A 121 -20.38 -13.84 -21.84
C LEU A 121 -21.37 -13.36 -20.76
N LEU A 122 -22.66 -13.25 -21.11
CA LEU A 122 -23.71 -12.87 -20.17
C LEU A 122 -23.80 -13.88 -19.02
N LEU A 123 -23.79 -15.18 -19.33
CA LEU A 123 -23.76 -16.23 -18.30
C LEU A 123 -22.56 -16.09 -17.37
N VAL A 124 -21.36 -15.89 -17.92
CA VAL A 124 -20.12 -15.72 -17.12
C VAL A 124 -20.22 -14.50 -16.22
N VAL A 125 -20.67 -13.35 -16.73
CA VAL A 125 -20.85 -12.12 -15.95
C VAL A 125 -21.89 -12.33 -14.85
N THR A 126 -23.01 -12.99 -15.13
CA THR A 126 -24.04 -13.30 -14.14
C THR A 126 -23.51 -14.21 -13.03
N VAL A 127 -22.79 -15.28 -13.37
CA VAL A 127 -22.20 -16.20 -12.38
C VAL A 127 -21.19 -15.46 -11.49
N ILE A 128 -20.30 -14.66 -12.09
CA ILE A 128 -19.34 -13.84 -11.35
C ILE A 128 -20.06 -12.86 -10.42
N PHE A 129 -21.08 -12.16 -10.92
CA PHE A 129 -21.87 -11.23 -10.13
C PHE A 129 -22.53 -11.92 -8.93
N THR A 130 -23.17 -13.08 -9.12
CA THR A 130 -23.80 -13.84 -8.04
C THR A 130 -22.79 -14.27 -6.98
N LEU A 131 -21.62 -14.76 -7.39
CA LEU A 131 -20.55 -15.14 -6.46
C LEU A 131 -20.02 -13.94 -5.66
N ILE A 132 -19.83 -12.78 -6.30
CA ILE A 132 -19.41 -11.54 -5.64
C ILE A 132 -20.51 -11.08 -4.67
N PHE A 133 -21.77 -11.05 -5.12
CA PHE A 133 -22.92 -10.64 -4.32
C PHE A 133 -23.04 -11.46 -3.04
N ILE A 134 -23.02 -12.80 -3.13
CA ILE A 134 -23.07 -13.70 -1.97
C ILE A 134 -21.92 -13.40 -1.01
N ARG A 135 -20.68 -13.25 -1.52
CA ARG A 135 -19.51 -12.94 -0.67
C ARG A 135 -19.64 -11.60 0.03
N LYS A 136 -20.15 -10.56 -0.64
CA LYS A 136 -20.35 -9.23 -0.05
C LYS A 136 -21.45 -9.26 1.02
N VAL A 137 -22.56 -9.94 0.76
CA VAL A 137 -23.65 -10.12 1.74
C VAL A 137 -23.15 -10.88 2.97
N GLN A 138 -22.44 -11.99 2.81
CA GLN A 138 -21.82 -12.70 3.94
C GLN A 138 -20.84 -11.80 4.71
N SER A 139 -20.10 -10.93 4.02
CA SER A 139 -19.22 -9.97 4.68
C SER A 139 -19.99 -8.95 5.51
N LEU A 140 -21.14 -8.47 5.03
CA LEU A 140 -21.99 -7.54 5.79
C LEU A 140 -22.52 -8.17 7.06
N PHE A 141 -22.96 -9.44 7.02
CA PHE A 141 -23.35 -10.16 8.23
C PHE A 141 -22.20 -10.25 9.24
N ARG A 142 -21.00 -10.63 8.79
CA ARG A 142 -19.83 -10.66 9.69
C ARG A 142 -19.49 -9.29 10.29
N TYR A 143 -19.61 -8.20 9.52
CA TYR A 143 -19.37 -6.86 10.06
C TYR A 143 -20.49 -6.36 10.98
N TRP A 144 -21.70 -6.89 10.82
CA TRP A 144 -22.79 -6.64 11.76
C TRP A 144 -22.47 -7.26 13.12
N ASP A 145 -21.91 -8.48 13.16
CA ASP A 145 -21.47 -9.10 14.41
C ASP A 145 -20.36 -8.29 15.08
N ILE A 146 -19.42 -7.74 14.30
CA ILE A 146 -18.39 -6.82 14.82
C ILE A 146 -18.99 -5.52 15.34
N LYS A 147 -19.99 -4.97 14.66
CA LYS A 147 -20.72 -3.81 15.17
C LYS A 147 -21.33 -4.10 16.55
N GLN A 148 -21.96 -5.26 16.71
CA GLN A 148 -22.50 -5.65 18.02
C GLN A 148 -21.41 -5.78 19.07
N PHE A 149 -20.25 -6.32 18.71
CA PHE A 149 -19.08 -6.37 19.59
C PHE A 149 -18.60 -4.97 20.02
N TYR A 150 -18.51 -4.01 19.09
CA TYR A 150 -18.15 -2.62 19.45
C TYR A 150 -19.13 -2.00 20.45
N ASN A 151 -20.43 -2.15 20.20
CA ASN A 151 -21.45 -1.51 21.02
C ASN A 151 -21.65 -2.20 22.37
N GLN A 152 -21.57 -3.54 22.42
CA GLN A 152 -21.90 -4.32 23.61
C GLN A 152 -20.68 -4.68 24.45
N ALA A 153 -19.55 -5.05 23.82
CA ALA A 153 -18.35 -5.48 24.52
C ALA A 153 -17.37 -4.33 24.78
N LEU A 154 -17.08 -3.52 23.76
CA LEU A 154 -16.15 -2.38 23.90
C LEU A 154 -16.80 -1.11 24.46
N ASN A 155 -18.14 -1.09 24.55
CA ASN A 155 -18.93 0.06 24.97
C ASN A 155 -18.55 1.33 24.19
N ILE A 156 -18.42 1.19 22.86
CA ILE A 156 -18.16 2.28 21.91
C ILE A 156 -19.42 2.46 21.07
N ASP A 157 -20.02 3.64 21.12
CA ASP A 157 -21.14 3.97 20.26
C ASP A 157 -20.69 4.27 18.81
N ASP A 158 -21.55 3.95 17.84
CA ASP A 158 -21.29 4.19 16.40
C ASP A 158 -20.92 5.65 16.09
N ALA A 159 -21.43 6.62 16.87
CA ALA A 159 -21.20 8.04 16.68
C ALA A 159 -19.83 8.50 17.20
N ASP A 160 -19.28 7.82 18.20
CA ASP A 160 -18.01 8.17 18.83
C ASP A 160 -16.81 7.47 18.18
N LEU A 161 -17.06 6.48 17.31
CA LEU A 161 -16.02 5.70 16.65
C LEU A 161 -14.99 6.56 15.92
N ASP A 162 -15.41 7.63 15.25
CA ASP A 162 -14.53 8.52 14.48
C ASP A 162 -13.65 9.42 15.38
N ASN A 163 -14.02 9.58 16.65
CA ASN A 163 -13.27 10.40 17.62
C ASN A 163 -12.22 9.59 18.38
N LEU A 164 -12.22 8.26 18.25
CA LEU A 164 -11.29 7.38 18.94
C LEU A 164 -10.11 7.04 18.05
N THR A 165 -8.92 6.94 18.65
CA THR A 165 -7.74 6.42 17.96
C THR A 165 -7.73 4.89 17.98
N TRP A 166 -6.96 4.28 17.09
CA TRP A 166 -6.77 2.83 17.13
C TRP A 166 -6.15 2.37 18.47
N HIS A 167 -5.27 3.18 19.05
CA HIS A 167 -4.68 2.91 20.36
C HIS A 167 -5.75 2.85 21.47
N ASP A 168 -6.75 3.74 21.45
CA ASP A 168 -7.85 3.71 22.41
C ASP A 168 -8.70 2.44 22.27
N VAL A 169 -8.98 2.03 21.04
CA VAL A 169 -9.70 0.78 20.74
C VAL A 169 -8.88 -0.44 21.21
N GLN A 170 -7.58 -0.44 20.94
CA GLN A 170 -6.68 -1.51 21.36
C GLN A 170 -6.62 -1.64 22.88
N LYS A 171 -6.53 -0.53 23.61
CA LYS A 171 -6.56 -0.51 25.08
C LYS A 171 -7.85 -1.13 25.61
N ARG A 172 -9.00 -0.80 25.02
CA ARG A 172 -10.29 -1.40 25.40
C ARG A 172 -10.35 -2.90 25.05
N LEU A 173 -9.79 -3.32 23.92
CA LEU A 173 -9.70 -4.75 23.56
C LEU A 173 -8.93 -5.56 24.60
N ILE A 174 -7.80 -5.02 25.08
CA ILE A 174 -6.97 -5.65 26.11
C ILE A 174 -7.73 -5.72 27.44
N GLN A 175 -8.43 -4.65 27.82
CA GLN A 175 -9.24 -4.62 29.04
C GLN A 175 -10.40 -5.63 29.00
N VAL A 176 -11.09 -5.74 27.86
CA VAL A 176 -12.25 -6.64 27.70
C VAL A 176 -11.84 -8.11 27.65
N GLN A 177 -10.57 -8.42 27.35
CA GLN A 177 -10.08 -9.80 27.35
C GLN A 177 -10.17 -10.47 28.73
N SER A 178 -10.01 -9.73 29.84
CA SER A 178 -10.18 -10.31 31.19
C SER A 178 -11.60 -10.78 31.45
N ASP A 179 -12.58 -10.09 30.84
CA ASP A 179 -14.00 -10.27 31.12
C ASP A 179 -14.67 -11.26 30.16
N LEU A 180 -14.29 -11.24 28.88
CA LEU A 180 -14.88 -12.07 27.82
C LEU A 180 -14.03 -13.29 27.41
N GLN A 181 -12.79 -13.42 27.91
CA GLN A 181 -11.90 -14.55 27.61
C GLN A 181 -11.93 -15.00 26.13
N MET A 182 -11.77 -14.04 25.21
CA MET A 182 -11.84 -14.29 23.75
C MET A 182 -10.74 -15.27 23.32
N CYS A 183 -9.53 -15.11 23.89
CA CYS A 183 -8.45 -16.09 23.79
C CYS A 183 -8.48 -17.07 24.96
N ILE A 184 -8.54 -18.38 24.66
CA ILE A 184 -8.53 -19.46 25.67
C ILE A 184 -7.14 -19.62 26.31
N HIS A 185 -6.10 -19.55 25.48
CA HIS A 185 -4.74 -19.99 25.85
C HIS A 185 -3.94 -18.95 26.63
N LYS A 186 -4.43 -17.71 26.71
CA LYS A 186 -3.73 -16.60 27.35
C LYS A 186 -4.74 -15.71 28.09
N SER A 187 -4.54 -15.55 29.40
CA SER A 187 -5.38 -14.69 30.26
C SER A 187 -5.31 -13.24 29.81
N ASP A 188 -4.08 -12.74 29.59
CA ASP A 188 -3.82 -11.35 29.27
C ASP A 188 -3.23 -11.23 27.86
N LEU A 189 -3.94 -10.53 26.96
CA LEU A 189 -3.39 -10.19 25.65
C LEU A 189 -2.44 -9.00 25.77
N THR A 190 -1.33 -9.05 25.05
CA THR A 190 -0.46 -7.87 24.87
C THR A 190 -0.83 -7.13 23.58
N GLU A 191 -0.38 -5.88 23.46
CA GLU A 191 -0.49 -5.12 22.22
C GLU A 191 0.13 -5.90 21.06
N LEU A 192 1.34 -6.43 21.27
CA LEU A 192 2.09 -7.20 20.27
C LEU A 192 1.32 -8.43 19.77
N ASP A 193 0.58 -9.13 20.63
CA ASP A 193 -0.24 -10.27 20.22
C ASP A 193 -1.32 -9.86 19.21
N ILE A 194 -1.96 -8.70 19.44
CA ILE A 194 -2.98 -8.15 18.53
C ILE A 194 -2.35 -7.82 17.17
N TYR A 195 -1.17 -7.19 17.16
CA TYR A 195 -0.43 -6.91 15.92
C TYR A 195 -0.02 -8.20 15.19
N HIS A 196 0.47 -9.22 15.89
CA HIS A 196 0.83 -10.50 15.28
C HIS A 196 -0.35 -11.18 14.60
N ARG A 197 -1.56 -11.04 15.15
CA ARG A 197 -2.77 -11.61 14.56
C ARG A 197 -3.28 -10.82 13.35
N ILE A 198 -3.25 -9.49 13.41
CA ILE A 198 -3.70 -8.63 12.30
C ILE A 198 -2.70 -8.69 11.13
N LEU A 199 -1.40 -8.64 11.42
CA LEU A 199 -0.33 -8.47 10.43
C LEU A 199 0.39 -9.77 10.06
N ARG A 200 -0.05 -10.95 10.56
CA ARG A 200 0.67 -12.24 10.40
C ARG A 200 1.20 -12.48 8.97
N GLN A 201 0.29 -12.42 7.99
CA GLN A 201 0.60 -12.69 6.58
C GLN A 201 1.45 -11.56 5.97
N ILE A 202 1.21 -10.31 6.36
CA ILE A 202 1.97 -9.14 5.90
C ILE A 202 3.41 -9.23 6.42
N ASN A 203 3.62 -9.65 7.67
CA ASN A 203 4.94 -9.81 8.26
C ASN A 203 5.78 -10.88 7.55
N TYR A 204 5.18 -11.99 7.12
CA TYR A 204 5.86 -12.96 6.25
C TYR A 204 6.19 -12.36 4.89
N LEU A 205 5.29 -11.59 4.28
CA LEU A 205 5.55 -10.93 3.01
C LEU A 205 6.71 -9.92 3.12
N VAL A 206 6.71 -9.08 4.16
CA VAL A 206 7.79 -8.12 4.43
C VAL A 206 9.13 -8.83 4.59
N ALA A 207 9.16 -9.95 5.32
CA ALA A 207 10.38 -10.74 5.49
C ALA A 207 10.84 -11.41 4.17
N LEU A 208 9.93 -11.92 3.34
CA LEU A 208 10.26 -12.42 1.99
C LEU A 208 10.84 -11.32 1.09
N VAL A 209 10.37 -10.08 1.24
CA VAL A 209 10.88 -8.91 0.52
C VAL A 209 12.26 -8.49 1.03
N ASN A 210 12.43 -8.41 2.35
CA ASN A 210 13.70 -8.06 2.98
C ASN A 210 14.81 -9.08 2.62
N LYS A 211 14.47 -10.37 2.58
CA LYS A 211 15.37 -11.45 2.13
C LYS A 211 15.52 -11.58 0.61
N ARG A 212 14.96 -10.66 -0.17
CA ARG A 212 15.02 -10.62 -1.64
C ARG A 212 14.55 -11.93 -2.31
N ILE A 213 13.62 -12.65 -1.67
CA ILE A 213 12.98 -13.84 -2.25
C ILE A 213 11.87 -13.41 -3.21
N LEU A 214 11.06 -12.45 -2.78
CA LEU A 214 10.06 -11.70 -3.57
C LEU A 214 10.36 -10.20 -3.42
N PRO A 215 9.73 -9.27 -4.16
CA PRO A 215 9.08 -9.46 -5.46
C PRO A 215 10.09 -9.82 -6.58
N PRO A 216 9.61 -10.21 -7.77
CA PRO A 216 10.44 -10.35 -8.97
C PRO A 216 11.18 -9.06 -9.33
N ARG A 217 12.51 -9.16 -9.42
CA ARG A 217 13.41 -8.16 -10.00
C ARG A 217 13.81 -8.64 -11.39
N ILE A 218 13.45 -7.88 -12.41
CA ILE A 218 13.60 -8.26 -13.82
C ILE A 218 14.48 -7.24 -14.50
N ASP A 219 15.57 -7.68 -15.11
CA ASP A 219 16.39 -6.82 -15.95
C ASP A 219 15.76 -6.74 -17.33
N VAL A 220 15.07 -5.62 -17.59
CA VAL A 220 14.45 -5.33 -18.88
C VAL A 220 15.49 -4.64 -19.77
N PRO A 221 15.69 -5.09 -21.03
CA PRO A 221 16.58 -4.41 -21.96
C PRO A 221 16.25 -2.91 -22.05
N PHE A 222 17.27 -2.05 -22.03
CA PHE A 222 17.18 -0.58 -22.07
C PHE A 222 16.58 0.11 -20.83
N LEU A 223 15.75 -0.56 -20.03
CA LEU A 223 15.14 -0.01 -18.81
C LEU A 223 15.92 -0.34 -17.52
N GLY A 224 16.71 -1.42 -17.53
CA GLY A 224 17.47 -1.89 -16.37
C GLY A 224 16.63 -2.76 -15.43
N GLU A 225 17.04 -2.83 -14.15
CA GLU A 225 16.32 -3.59 -13.12
C GLU A 225 14.97 -2.91 -12.83
N VAL A 226 13.87 -3.65 -13.03
CA VAL A 226 12.51 -3.25 -12.69
C VAL A 226 11.97 -4.19 -11.62
N VAL A 227 11.40 -3.59 -10.57
CA VAL A 227 10.75 -4.32 -9.49
C VAL A 227 9.26 -4.42 -9.82
N TYR A 228 8.77 -5.62 -10.10
CA TYR A 228 7.36 -5.81 -10.49
C TYR A 228 6.53 -6.35 -9.33
N TRP A 229 5.64 -5.52 -8.77
CA TRP A 229 4.83 -5.90 -7.61
C TRP A 229 3.38 -5.40 -7.68
N THR A 230 2.65 -5.83 -8.72
CA THR A 230 1.25 -5.45 -8.89
C THR A 230 0.30 -6.13 -7.92
N GLU A 231 -0.88 -5.55 -7.73
CA GLU A 231 -1.95 -6.06 -6.88
C GLU A 231 -2.37 -7.48 -7.28
N ASN A 232 -2.49 -7.73 -8.58
CA ASN A 232 -2.84 -9.07 -9.05
C ASN A 232 -1.71 -10.10 -8.84
N LEU A 233 -0.43 -9.70 -8.92
CA LEU A 233 0.68 -10.59 -8.51
C LEU A 233 0.62 -10.87 -7.00
N ARG A 234 0.40 -9.84 -6.19
CA ARG A 234 0.25 -9.96 -4.74
C ARG A 234 -0.87 -10.91 -4.38
N LEU A 235 -2.05 -10.80 -5.01
CA LEU A 235 -3.18 -11.71 -4.81
C LEU A 235 -2.82 -13.16 -5.14
N ASN A 236 -2.11 -13.39 -6.24
CA ASN A 236 -1.63 -14.73 -6.62
C ASN A 236 -0.65 -15.31 -5.60
N VAL A 237 0.30 -14.50 -5.11
CA VAL A 237 1.25 -14.92 -4.07
C VAL A 237 0.53 -15.19 -2.75
N MET A 238 -0.38 -14.32 -2.31
CA MET A 238 -1.15 -14.51 -1.08
C MET A 238 -2.03 -15.76 -1.16
N PHE A 239 -2.68 -15.99 -2.31
CA PHE A 239 -3.45 -17.20 -2.55
C PHE A 239 -2.58 -18.45 -2.49
N LEU A 240 -1.41 -18.44 -3.15
CA LEU A 240 -0.48 -19.55 -3.16
C LEU A 240 0.04 -19.90 -1.76
N LEU A 241 0.43 -18.89 -0.98
CA LEU A 241 1.16 -19.07 0.29
C LEU A 241 0.24 -19.19 1.51
N PHE A 242 -0.90 -18.51 1.55
CA PHE A 242 -1.71 -18.39 2.76
C PHE A 242 -3.17 -18.81 2.62
N TRP A 243 -3.84 -18.52 1.49
CA TRP A 243 -5.29 -18.74 1.38
C TRP A 243 -5.69 -20.04 0.69
N SER A 244 -4.77 -20.68 -0.03
CA SER A 244 -5.04 -21.96 -0.70
C SER A 244 -5.18 -23.08 0.34
N PRO A 245 -6.21 -23.93 0.26
CA PRO A 245 -6.35 -25.10 1.14
C PRO A 245 -5.13 -26.04 1.08
N TRP A 246 -4.42 -26.05 -0.04
CA TRP A 246 -3.23 -26.88 -0.22
C TRP A 246 -1.92 -26.15 0.10
N GLY A 247 -1.98 -24.87 0.44
CA GLY A 247 -0.80 -24.04 0.72
C GLY A 247 -0.01 -24.47 1.97
N PRO A 248 1.10 -23.77 2.27
CA PRO A 248 1.91 -24.01 3.47
C PRO A 248 1.13 -23.96 4.78
N PHE A 249 0.17 -23.03 4.90
CA PHE A 249 -0.67 -22.87 6.08
C PHE A 249 -1.91 -23.76 5.99
N GLU A 250 -2.26 -24.42 7.10
CA GLU A 250 -3.49 -25.22 7.20
C GLU A 250 -4.67 -24.34 7.60
N ASN A 251 -4.45 -23.54 8.64
CA ASN A 251 -5.31 -22.46 9.09
C ASN A 251 -4.51 -21.15 8.98
N PRO A 252 -5.17 -19.97 8.99
CA PRO A 252 -4.47 -18.68 8.94
C PRO A 252 -3.31 -18.51 9.93
N TRP A 253 -3.36 -19.24 11.07
CA TRP A 253 -2.41 -19.14 12.18
C TRP A 253 -1.47 -20.33 12.37
N HIS A 254 -1.61 -21.44 11.61
CA HIS A 254 -0.81 -22.65 11.83
C HIS A 254 -0.14 -23.13 10.54
N LEU A 255 1.19 -23.21 10.58
CA LEU A 255 2.00 -23.76 9.50
C LEU A 255 1.96 -25.29 9.59
N ARG A 256 1.69 -25.96 8.46
CA ARG A 256 1.68 -27.43 8.39
C ARG A 256 3.00 -28.00 8.91
N ASP A 257 2.92 -28.97 9.83
CA ASP A 257 4.12 -29.59 10.44
C ASP A 257 5.06 -30.25 9.43
N GLU A 258 4.54 -30.63 8.25
CA GLU A 258 5.35 -31.14 7.15
C GLU A 258 6.44 -30.15 6.71
N TYR A 259 6.18 -28.83 6.79
CA TYR A 259 7.12 -27.77 6.43
C TYR A 259 8.17 -27.52 7.53
N LYS A 260 7.85 -27.81 8.79
CA LYS A 260 8.77 -27.66 9.93
C LYS A 260 9.90 -28.70 9.91
N ARG A 261 9.70 -29.85 9.26
CA ARG A 261 10.68 -30.96 9.22
C ARG A 261 11.63 -30.84 8.02
N ALA A 262 12.94 -30.81 8.29
CA ALA A 262 13.97 -30.72 7.25
C ALA A 262 13.95 -31.92 6.26
N ALA A 263 13.64 -33.13 6.73
CA ALA A 263 13.59 -34.34 5.88
C ALA A 263 12.57 -34.26 4.73
N ASN A 264 11.51 -33.44 4.88
CA ASN A 264 10.45 -33.30 3.89
C ASN A 264 10.69 -32.16 2.89
N ARG A 265 11.82 -31.46 2.97
CA ARG A 265 12.12 -30.26 2.16
C ARG A 265 11.81 -30.45 0.67
N ASP A 266 12.40 -31.46 0.04
CA ASP A 266 12.24 -31.68 -1.41
C ASP A 266 10.84 -32.19 -1.78
N LYS A 267 10.16 -32.87 -0.84
CA LYS A 267 8.77 -33.32 -1.02
C LYS A 267 7.83 -32.10 -0.98
N MET A 268 8.01 -31.20 -0.02
CA MET A 268 7.21 -29.97 0.10
C MET A 268 7.48 -29.01 -1.05
N ALA A 269 8.73 -28.87 -1.47
CA ALA A 269 9.09 -28.04 -2.61
C ALA A 269 8.46 -28.54 -3.91
N ARG A 270 8.39 -29.86 -4.14
CA ARG A 270 7.66 -30.45 -5.27
C ARG A 270 6.16 -30.17 -5.20
N LYS A 271 5.55 -30.32 -4.01
CA LYS A 271 4.12 -30.03 -3.79
C LYS A 271 3.79 -28.56 -4.07
N LEU A 272 4.60 -27.63 -3.54
CA LEU A 272 4.47 -26.19 -3.80
C LEU A 272 4.70 -25.86 -5.28
N GLY A 273 5.70 -26.50 -5.91
CA GLY A 273 5.95 -26.38 -7.36
C GLY A 273 4.74 -26.77 -8.21
N ASN A 274 4.07 -27.87 -7.87
CA ASN A 274 2.85 -28.30 -8.59
C ASN A 274 1.70 -27.29 -8.41
N GLN A 275 1.58 -26.67 -7.24
CA GLN A 275 0.57 -25.63 -6.99
C GLN A 275 0.85 -24.36 -7.81
N ILE A 276 2.12 -23.96 -7.92
CA ILE A 276 2.53 -22.85 -8.79
C ILE A 276 2.17 -23.15 -10.25
N LEU A 277 2.37 -24.39 -10.71
CA LEU A 277 1.99 -24.80 -12.08
C LEU A 277 0.47 -24.76 -12.30
N TRP A 278 -0.32 -25.25 -11.34
CA TRP A 278 -1.78 -25.15 -11.42
C TRP A 278 -2.24 -23.68 -11.46
N LEU A 279 -1.67 -22.84 -10.59
CA LEU A 279 -1.98 -21.42 -10.57
C LEU A 279 -1.61 -20.73 -11.89
N PHE A 280 -0.48 -21.11 -12.50
CA PHE A 280 -0.08 -20.66 -13.82
C PHE A 280 -1.12 -21.01 -14.89
N PHE A 281 -1.57 -22.27 -14.97
CA PHE A 281 -2.56 -22.67 -15.98
C PHE A 281 -3.91 -21.98 -15.78
N VAL A 282 -4.35 -21.78 -14.53
CA VAL A 282 -5.58 -21.05 -14.21
C VAL A 282 -5.47 -19.59 -14.64
N ASN A 283 -4.37 -18.89 -14.32
CA ASN A 283 -4.19 -17.50 -14.75
C ASN A 283 -4.08 -17.37 -16.28
N LEU A 284 -3.41 -18.31 -16.95
CA LEU A 284 -3.31 -18.32 -18.41
C LEU A 284 -4.68 -18.50 -19.07
N LEU A 285 -5.51 -19.41 -18.56
CA LEU A 285 -6.86 -19.66 -19.05
C LEU A 285 -7.78 -18.46 -18.83
N LEU A 286 -7.68 -17.81 -17.66
CA LEU A 286 -8.51 -16.66 -17.30
C LEU A 286 -8.00 -15.33 -17.86
N CYS A 287 -6.76 -15.26 -18.36
CA CYS A 287 -6.12 -14.06 -18.87
C CYS A 287 -7.00 -13.22 -19.82
N PRO A 288 -7.57 -13.76 -20.92
CA PRO A 288 -8.41 -12.97 -21.82
C PRO A 288 -9.71 -12.48 -21.16
N LEU A 289 -10.27 -13.28 -20.24
CA LEU A 289 -11.51 -12.96 -19.53
C LEU A 289 -11.29 -11.86 -18.48
N VAL A 290 -10.09 -11.72 -17.93
CA VAL A 290 -9.74 -10.66 -16.97
C VAL A 290 -9.23 -9.41 -17.70
N PHE A 291 -8.37 -9.57 -18.71
CA PHE A 291 -7.69 -8.47 -19.38
C PHE A 291 -8.65 -7.52 -20.12
N ILE A 292 -9.63 -8.06 -20.86
CA ILE A 292 -10.56 -7.23 -21.64
C ILE A 292 -11.46 -6.38 -20.70
N PRO A 293 -12.16 -6.95 -19.71
CA PRO A 293 -12.93 -6.16 -18.76
C PRO A 293 -12.07 -5.20 -17.95
N GLN A 294 -10.81 -5.55 -17.68
CA GLN A 294 -9.88 -4.65 -17.00
C GLN A 294 -9.61 -3.38 -17.84
N ILE A 295 -9.31 -3.50 -19.14
CA ILE A 295 -9.17 -2.34 -20.03
C ILE A 295 -10.41 -1.44 -19.95
N ILE A 296 -11.60 -2.04 -20.03
CA ILE A 296 -12.86 -1.32 -20.00
C ILE A 296 -13.06 -0.61 -18.65
N PHE A 297 -12.78 -1.29 -17.54
CA PHE A 297 -12.87 -0.74 -16.20
C PHE A 297 -11.91 0.43 -15.99
N TYR A 298 -10.65 0.28 -16.37
CA TYR A 298 -9.67 1.37 -16.26
C TYR A 298 -10.03 2.54 -17.18
N PHE A 299 -10.53 2.28 -18.39
CA PHE A 299 -11.02 3.33 -19.27
C PHE A 299 -12.11 4.16 -18.57
N PHE A 300 -13.19 3.53 -18.08
CA PHE A 300 -14.29 4.28 -17.44
C PHE A 300 -13.90 4.98 -16.15
N ASN A 301 -13.01 4.42 -15.33
CA ASN A 301 -12.61 5.05 -14.07
C ASN A 301 -11.66 6.24 -14.25
N TYR A 302 -10.80 6.21 -15.27
CA TYR A 302 -9.74 7.19 -15.45
C TYR A 302 -10.00 8.17 -16.59
N PHE A 303 -10.98 7.93 -17.47
CA PHE A 303 -11.28 8.79 -18.62
C PHE A 303 -11.53 10.25 -18.23
N ASP A 304 -12.31 10.49 -17.18
CA ASP A 304 -12.61 11.86 -16.72
C ASP A 304 -11.34 12.57 -16.21
N ALA A 305 -10.48 11.85 -15.49
CA ALA A 305 -9.21 12.38 -15.01
C ALA A 305 -8.27 12.73 -16.18
N VAL A 306 -8.17 11.87 -17.20
CA VAL A 306 -7.33 12.14 -18.39
C VAL A 306 -7.81 13.39 -19.12
N ARG A 307 -9.14 13.57 -19.22
CA ARG A 307 -9.74 14.70 -19.92
C ARG A 307 -9.59 16.02 -19.16
N ARG A 308 -9.78 16.02 -17.84
CA ARG A 308 -9.79 17.26 -17.03
C ARG A 308 -8.39 17.70 -16.61
N GLU A 309 -7.59 16.78 -16.10
CA GLU A 309 -6.30 17.10 -15.49
C GLU A 309 -5.24 16.04 -15.86
N PRO A 310 -4.69 16.09 -17.08
CA PRO A 310 -3.68 15.12 -17.53
C PRO A 310 -2.42 15.11 -16.64
N GLY A 311 -2.14 16.24 -15.97
CA GLY A 311 -1.04 16.34 -14.99
C GLY A 311 -1.17 15.39 -13.79
N GLN A 312 -2.39 14.94 -13.43
CA GLN A 312 -2.59 13.98 -12.33
C GLN A 312 -1.93 12.63 -12.59
N PHE A 313 -1.70 12.25 -13.85
CA PHE A 313 -1.02 11.00 -14.19
C PHE A 313 0.50 11.10 -14.08
N GLY A 314 1.04 12.32 -14.17
CA GLY A 314 2.44 12.64 -13.89
C GLY A 314 2.75 12.76 -12.40
N VAL A 315 1.72 12.73 -11.55
CA VAL A 315 1.89 12.68 -10.10
C VAL A 315 2.48 11.32 -9.70
N ARG A 316 3.46 11.36 -8.80
CA ARG A 316 4.11 10.18 -8.25
C ARG A 316 3.39 9.70 -7.01
N TYR A 317 3.49 8.43 -6.70
CA TYR A 317 2.91 7.86 -5.50
C TYR A 317 3.71 6.65 -5.02
N TRP A 318 3.49 6.26 -3.77
CA TRP A 318 4.16 5.11 -3.17
C TRP A 318 3.53 3.81 -3.67
N HIS A 319 4.34 2.86 -4.17
CA HIS A 319 3.88 1.56 -4.68
C HIS A 319 3.46 0.59 -3.54
N PHE A 320 2.47 0.94 -2.72
CA PHE A 320 1.90 0.06 -1.70
C PHE A 320 0.37 0.16 -1.72
N ASN A 321 -0.29 -0.77 -2.41
CA ASN A 321 -1.74 -0.71 -2.65
C ASN A 321 -2.59 -1.09 -1.40
N GLU A 322 -1.97 -1.69 -0.38
CA GLU A 322 -2.60 -1.97 0.92
C GLU A 322 -1.61 -1.63 2.03
N MET A 323 -1.73 -0.43 2.57
CA MET A 323 -0.95 0.00 3.74
C MET A 323 -1.85 -0.04 4.97
N ASP A 324 -1.28 -0.42 6.11
CA ASP A 324 -1.89 -0.09 7.39
C ASP A 324 -1.91 1.44 7.60
N HIS A 325 -2.72 1.88 8.54
CA HIS A 325 -2.90 3.32 8.79
C HIS A 325 -1.59 4.01 9.23
N GLU A 326 -0.72 3.29 9.95
CA GLU A 326 0.57 3.80 10.40
C GLU A 326 1.56 4.03 9.25
N LEU A 327 1.73 3.04 8.37
CA LEU A 327 2.58 3.18 7.18
C LEU A 327 2.01 4.24 6.23
N TYR A 328 0.69 4.29 6.08
CA TYR A 328 0.02 5.32 5.29
C TYR A 328 0.29 6.72 5.83
N SER A 329 0.19 6.93 7.16
CA SER A 329 0.50 8.21 7.81
C SER A 329 1.95 8.64 7.55
N ARG A 330 2.90 7.71 7.72
CA ARG A 330 4.34 7.96 7.48
C ARG A 330 4.64 8.33 6.02
N LEU A 331 4.11 7.56 5.08
CA LEU A 331 4.33 7.81 3.65
C LEU A 331 3.62 9.06 3.15
N THR A 332 2.48 9.41 3.74
CA THR A 332 1.79 10.68 3.46
C THR A 332 2.61 11.88 3.95
N ARG A 333 3.24 11.79 5.12
CA ARG A 333 4.18 12.82 5.61
C ARG A 333 5.42 12.93 4.70
N ALA A 334 5.97 11.80 4.26
CA ALA A 334 7.10 11.73 3.35
C ALA A 334 6.78 12.21 1.90
N TYR A 335 5.50 12.35 1.54
CA TYR A 335 5.10 12.59 0.16
C TYR A 335 5.62 13.92 -0.40
N LYS A 336 5.49 15.01 0.36
CA LYS A 336 5.96 16.34 -0.06
C LYS A 336 7.47 16.39 -0.26
N PRO A 337 8.32 15.99 0.70
CA PRO A 337 9.77 15.98 0.50
C PRO A 337 10.20 15.03 -0.63
N ALA A 338 9.56 13.85 -0.75
CA ALA A 338 9.84 12.91 -1.85
C ALA A 338 9.51 13.48 -3.24
N THR A 339 8.41 14.24 -3.32
CA THR A 339 8.02 14.94 -4.55
C THR A 339 9.04 16.01 -4.92
N LYS A 340 9.46 16.84 -3.95
CA LYS A 340 10.50 17.87 -4.16
C LYS A 340 11.82 17.25 -4.59
N TYR A 341 12.24 16.16 -3.93
CA TYR A 341 13.42 15.39 -4.30
C TYR A 341 13.33 14.94 -5.76
N MET A 342 12.26 14.26 -6.17
CA MET A 342 12.14 13.76 -7.54
C MET A 342 11.93 14.84 -8.60
N SER A 343 11.25 15.94 -8.28
CA SER A 343 11.07 17.07 -9.20
C SER A 343 12.36 17.86 -9.42
N SER A 344 13.29 17.79 -8.48
CA SER A 344 14.60 18.43 -8.61
C SER A 344 15.41 17.82 -9.77
N PHE A 345 15.23 16.52 -10.07
CA PHE A 345 15.94 15.83 -11.14
C PHE A 345 15.20 15.98 -12.48
N THR A 346 15.54 17.02 -13.23
CA THR A 346 14.95 17.29 -14.54
C THR A 346 15.78 16.64 -15.66
N SER A 347 15.15 16.38 -16.81
CA SER A 347 15.84 15.93 -18.02
C SER A 347 15.90 17.10 -19.01
N PRO A 348 17.08 17.73 -19.22
CA PRO A 348 17.20 18.87 -20.13
C PRO A 348 16.74 18.55 -21.57
N LEU A 349 17.01 17.33 -22.04
CA LEU A 349 16.58 16.89 -23.38
C LEU A 349 15.04 16.88 -23.50
N LEU A 350 14.34 16.42 -22.46
CA LEU A 350 12.88 16.38 -22.45
C LEU A 350 12.28 17.79 -22.44
N GLU A 351 12.89 18.71 -21.71
CA GLU A 351 12.46 20.11 -21.64
C GLU A 351 12.58 20.81 -23.00
N ILE A 352 13.72 20.65 -23.70
CA ILE A 352 13.93 21.22 -25.04
C ILE A 352 12.90 20.68 -26.03
N ILE A 353 12.63 19.36 -26.02
CA ILE A 353 11.63 18.74 -26.90
C ILE A 353 10.22 19.27 -26.57
N ALA A 354 9.87 19.35 -25.28
CA ALA A 354 8.57 19.83 -24.86
C ALA A 354 8.35 21.31 -25.22
N GLU A 355 9.38 22.15 -25.08
CA GLU A 355 9.34 23.55 -25.49
C GLU A 355 9.10 23.68 -27.00
N HIS A 356 9.90 22.99 -27.82
CA HIS A 356 9.78 23.04 -29.27
C HIS A 356 8.42 22.51 -29.78
N LEU A 357 7.96 21.40 -29.22
CA LEU A 357 6.66 20.82 -29.56
C LEU A 357 5.51 21.75 -29.16
N SER A 358 5.58 22.34 -27.96
CA SER A 358 4.57 23.30 -27.49
C SER A 358 4.51 24.56 -28.37
N PHE A 359 5.65 25.00 -28.89
CA PHE A 359 5.74 26.13 -29.81
C PHE A 359 5.07 25.80 -31.15
N ILE A 360 5.46 24.70 -31.82
CA ILE A 360 4.88 24.30 -33.12
C ILE A 360 3.36 24.12 -33.01
N CYS A 361 2.90 23.30 -32.05
CA CYS A 361 1.47 23.05 -31.88
C CYS A 361 0.72 24.33 -31.48
N GLY A 362 1.32 25.17 -30.64
CA GLY A 362 0.76 26.46 -30.21
C GLY A 362 0.59 27.43 -31.37
N SER A 363 1.56 27.53 -32.27
CA SER A 363 1.49 28.37 -33.47
C SER A 363 0.38 27.92 -34.42
N ILE A 364 0.27 26.61 -34.70
CA ILE A 364 -0.80 26.07 -35.55
C ILE A 364 -2.17 26.30 -34.90
N LEU A 365 -2.29 26.04 -33.59
CA LEU A 365 -3.51 26.28 -32.83
C LEU A 365 -3.93 27.75 -32.91
N ALA A 366 -3.00 28.69 -32.72
CA ALA A 366 -3.27 30.11 -32.78
C ALA A 366 -3.82 30.53 -34.16
N VAL A 367 -3.26 30.00 -35.26
CA VAL A 367 -3.77 30.26 -36.62
C VAL A 367 -5.21 29.78 -36.77
N PHE A 368 -5.52 28.54 -36.35
CA PHE A 368 -6.89 28.02 -36.42
C PHE A 368 -7.86 28.83 -35.57
N VAL A 369 -7.47 29.21 -34.34
CA VAL A 369 -8.30 30.03 -33.45
C VAL A 369 -8.56 31.41 -34.07
N CYS A 370 -7.54 32.06 -34.64
CA CYS A 370 -7.72 33.34 -35.32
C CYS A 370 -8.64 33.22 -36.54
N LEU A 371 -8.48 32.18 -37.36
CA LEU A 371 -9.37 31.92 -38.49
C LEU A 371 -10.82 31.69 -38.02
N SER A 372 -11.02 30.92 -36.95
CA SER A 372 -12.35 30.70 -36.35
C SER A 372 -13.00 31.99 -35.82
N PHE A 373 -12.22 32.98 -35.38
CA PHE A 373 -12.75 34.30 -35.00
C PHE A 373 -13.17 35.14 -36.20
N VAL A 374 -12.51 34.98 -37.35
CA VAL A 374 -12.87 35.68 -38.60
C VAL A 374 -14.13 35.06 -39.20
N ASP A 375 -14.19 33.73 -39.24
CA ASP A 375 -15.31 32.98 -39.75
C ASP A 375 -15.58 31.73 -38.91
N ASN A 376 -16.76 31.71 -38.28
CA ASN A 376 -17.22 30.59 -37.46
C ASN A 376 -17.48 29.32 -38.28
N GLU A 377 -17.71 29.42 -39.59
CA GLU A 377 -17.98 28.26 -40.46
C GLU A 377 -16.78 27.31 -40.54
N ILE A 378 -15.57 27.83 -40.36
CA ILE A 378 -14.32 27.06 -40.37
C ILE A 378 -14.32 25.98 -39.28
N LEU A 379 -14.99 26.21 -38.14
CA LEU A 379 -15.06 25.21 -37.06
C LEU A 379 -15.85 23.96 -37.46
N TYR A 380 -16.81 24.11 -38.38
CA TYR A 380 -17.65 23.01 -38.89
C TYR A 380 -16.99 22.25 -40.05
N TRP A 381 -15.85 22.74 -40.56
CA TRP A 381 -15.13 22.02 -41.60
C TRP A 381 -14.58 20.70 -41.07
N ASN A 382 -14.54 19.71 -41.97
CA ASN A 382 -14.09 18.37 -41.66
C ASN A 382 -12.77 18.40 -40.91
N GLN A 383 -12.73 17.73 -39.75
CA GLN A 383 -11.55 17.51 -38.92
C GLN A 383 -10.98 18.75 -38.21
N VAL A 384 -11.46 19.98 -38.45
CA VAL A 384 -10.92 21.19 -37.78
C VAL A 384 -11.10 21.10 -36.27
N LEU A 385 -12.29 20.72 -35.80
CA LEU A 385 -12.56 20.53 -34.37
C LEU A 385 -11.68 19.41 -33.76
N THR A 386 -11.45 18.32 -34.51
CA THR A 386 -10.58 17.22 -34.10
C THR A 386 -9.12 17.68 -34.00
N MET A 387 -8.63 18.44 -34.97
CA MET A 387 -7.28 19.00 -34.98
C MET A 387 -7.09 19.98 -33.82
N LEU A 388 -8.07 20.85 -33.55
CA LEU A 388 -8.04 21.77 -32.40
C LEU A 388 -7.92 21.01 -31.07
N ALA A 389 -8.70 19.94 -30.90
CA ALA A 389 -8.66 19.09 -29.72
C ALA A 389 -7.31 18.37 -29.57
N VAL A 390 -6.78 17.79 -30.66
CA VAL A 390 -5.47 17.09 -30.65
C VAL A 390 -4.33 18.05 -30.36
N LEU A 391 -4.29 19.22 -31.01
CA LEU A 391 -3.27 20.24 -30.77
C LEU A 391 -3.31 20.74 -29.33
N THR A 392 -4.50 20.99 -28.78
CA THR A 392 -4.67 21.40 -27.37
C THR A 392 -4.19 20.31 -26.42
N GLY A 393 -4.49 19.04 -26.73
CA GLY A 393 -4.02 17.89 -25.96
C GLY A 393 -2.49 17.79 -25.94
N ILE A 394 -1.84 17.90 -27.10
CA ILE A 394 -0.37 17.87 -27.22
C ILE A 394 0.27 19.02 -26.43
N ILE A 395 -0.28 20.23 -26.54
CA ILE A 395 0.21 21.40 -25.77
C ILE A 395 0.05 21.17 -24.26
N GLY A 396 -1.09 20.61 -23.83
CA GLY A 396 -1.33 20.27 -22.43
C GLY A 396 -0.28 19.29 -21.89
N ILE A 397 0.03 18.23 -22.66
CA ILE A 397 1.06 17.25 -22.31
C ILE A 397 2.44 17.92 -22.28
N ALA A 398 2.81 18.66 -23.33
CA ALA A 398 4.12 19.32 -23.41
C ALA A 398 4.33 20.30 -22.24
N ARG A 399 3.30 21.04 -21.83
CA ARG A 399 3.36 21.91 -20.65
C ARG A 399 3.54 21.13 -19.35
N SER A 400 2.94 19.95 -19.22
CA SER A 400 3.08 19.09 -18.03
C SER A 400 4.48 18.50 -17.86
N LEU A 401 5.25 18.39 -18.95
CA LEU A 401 6.62 17.86 -18.93
C LEU A 401 7.66 18.92 -18.54
N ARG A 402 7.28 20.21 -18.54
CA ARG A 402 8.18 21.31 -18.19
C ARG A 402 8.39 21.35 -16.68
N SER A 403 9.64 21.47 -16.25
CA SER A 403 9.99 21.59 -14.84
C SER A 403 9.75 22.98 -14.28
N ASP A 404 9.54 23.04 -12.97
CA ASP A 404 9.44 24.29 -12.22
C ASP A 404 10.83 24.90 -12.02
N LYS A 405 11.00 26.16 -12.44
CA LYS A 405 12.27 26.90 -12.34
C LYS A 405 12.53 27.45 -10.93
N THR A 406 11.56 27.37 -10.04
CA THR A 406 11.65 27.91 -8.66
C THR A 406 12.20 26.91 -7.63
N LEU A 407 12.48 25.68 -8.05
CA LEU A 407 12.99 24.62 -7.17
C LEU A 407 14.48 24.79 -6.85
N ILE A 408 14.79 24.74 -5.55
CA ILE A 408 16.17 24.75 -5.04
C ILE A 408 16.76 23.34 -5.14
N TRP A 409 17.98 23.23 -5.67
CA TRP A 409 18.69 21.97 -5.85
C TRP A 409 19.50 21.58 -4.59
N CYS A 410 18.87 20.84 -3.68
CA CYS A 410 19.49 20.29 -2.46
C CYS A 410 19.11 18.80 -2.27
N PRO A 411 19.61 17.87 -3.11
CA PRO A 411 19.17 16.47 -3.10
C PRO A 411 19.44 15.74 -1.79
N GLU A 412 20.57 15.99 -1.12
CA GLU A 412 20.91 15.24 0.10
C GLU A 412 19.99 15.59 1.27
N GLN A 413 19.73 16.88 1.49
CA GLN A 413 18.80 17.36 2.52
C GLN A 413 17.37 16.88 2.25
N LEU A 414 16.94 16.93 0.98
CA LEU A 414 15.61 16.46 0.60
C LEU A 414 15.46 14.94 0.80
N LEU A 415 16.51 14.15 0.54
CA LEU A 415 16.48 12.71 0.81
C LEU A 415 16.49 12.44 2.32
N GLU A 416 17.27 13.16 3.10
CA GLU A 416 17.28 13.07 4.57
C GLU A 416 15.88 13.35 5.14
N ASP A 417 15.20 14.40 4.67
CA ASP A 417 13.82 14.72 5.04
C ASP A 417 12.83 13.58 4.71
N VAL A 418 13.06 12.85 3.60
CA VAL A 418 12.26 11.66 3.28
C VAL A 418 12.55 10.51 4.25
N VAL A 419 13.82 10.30 4.61
CA VAL A 419 14.25 9.25 5.53
C VAL A 419 13.70 9.47 6.93
N LEU A 420 13.61 10.72 7.39
CA LEU A 420 12.99 11.08 8.67
C LEU A 420 11.55 10.58 8.82
N HIS A 421 10.82 10.38 7.71
CA HIS A 421 9.44 9.89 7.72
C HIS A 421 9.33 8.41 7.31
N THR A 422 10.13 7.98 6.34
CA THR A 422 10.09 6.60 5.83
C THR A 422 10.88 5.63 6.70
N HIS A 423 11.85 6.12 7.47
CA HIS A 423 12.85 5.38 8.25
C HIS A 423 13.74 4.43 7.42
N TYR A 424 13.63 4.44 6.09
CA TYR A 424 14.34 3.53 5.21
C TYR A 424 15.35 4.29 4.37
N LEU A 425 16.63 3.96 4.54
CA LEU A 425 17.74 4.49 3.76
C LEU A 425 18.74 3.36 3.50
N PRO A 426 18.80 2.83 2.27
CA PRO A 426 19.87 1.90 1.89
C PRO A 426 21.25 2.56 2.07
N GLY A 427 22.22 1.83 2.61
CA GLY A 427 23.58 2.36 2.82
C GLY A 427 24.26 2.90 1.55
N VAL A 428 23.91 2.35 0.38
CA VAL A 428 24.43 2.80 -0.93
C VAL A 428 23.98 4.23 -1.30
N TRP A 429 22.94 4.77 -0.66
CA TRP A 429 22.39 6.09 -1.00
C TRP A 429 23.04 7.22 -0.21
N GLN A 430 23.63 6.92 0.96
CA GLN A 430 24.25 7.92 1.82
C GLN A 430 25.42 8.61 1.11
N GLY A 431 25.39 9.94 1.04
CA GLY A 431 26.40 10.76 0.36
C GLY A 431 26.34 10.75 -1.17
N PHE A 432 25.41 10.01 -1.77
CA PHE A 432 25.28 9.85 -3.23
C PHE A 432 23.86 10.16 -3.74
N ALA A 433 23.03 10.94 -3.03
CA ALA A 433 21.64 11.15 -3.41
C ALA A 433 21.50 11.92 -4.74
N HIS A 434 22.44 12.82 -5.05
CA HIS A 434 22.54 13.49 -6.36
C HIS A 434 22.76 12.54 -7.57
N THR A 435 23.08 11.26 -7.37
CA THR A 435 23.43 10.34 -8.47
C THR A 435 22.19 9.75 -9.17
N SER A 436 22.29 9.49 -10.47
CA SER A 436 21.18 8.87 -11.22
C SER A 436 20.86 7.44 -10.74
N LYS A 437 21.83 6.73 -10.13
CA LYS A 437 21.59 5.39 -9.58
C LYS A 437 20.62 5.45 -8.40
N VAL A 438 20.87 6.36 -7.45
CA VAL A 438 19.97 6.56 -6.30
C VAL A 438 18.60 7.05 -6.77
N ARG A 439 18.57 8.00 -7.71
CA ARG A 439 17.31 8.46 -8.33
C ARG A 439 16.49 7.30 -8.92
N SER A 440 17.11 6.42 -9.71
CA SER A 440 16.40 5.29 -10.33
C SER A 440 15.90 4.27 -9.30
N SER A 441 16.71 3.96 -8.27
CA SER A 441 16.28 3.07 -7.19
C SER A 441 15.16 3.68 -6.34
N PHE A 442 15.23 4.98 -6.04
CA PHE A 442 14.16 5.69 -5.34
C PHE A 442 12.86 5.75 -6.17
N GLN A 443 12.98 5.92 -7.50
CA GLN A 443 11.84 5.92 -8.41
C GLN A 443 11.07 4.58 -8.42
N GLN A 444 11.72 3.46 -8.14
CA GLN A 444 11.03 2.16 -8.00
C GLN A 444 10.09 2.16 -6.78
N LEU A 445 10.43 2.87 -5.70
CA LEU A 445 9.57 3.04 -4.51
C LEU A 445 8.50 4.13 -4.74
N PHE A 446 8.89 5.23 -5.38
CA PHE A 446 8.08 6.42 -5.63
C PHE A 446 7.84 6.65 -7.14
N GLN A 447 7.00 5.77 -7.69
CA GLN A 447 6.72 5.64 -9.10
C GLN A 447 5.69 6.64 -9.62
N TYR A 448 5.64 6.84 -10.94
CA TYR A 448 4.58 7.59 -11.59
C TYR A 448 3.24 6.85 -11.53
N ARG A 449 2.13 7.57 -11.31
CA ARG A 449 0.77 7.02 -11.36
C ARG A 449 0.51 6.30 -12.68
N PHE A 450 0.91 6.90 -13.80
CA PHE A 450 0.75 6.28 -15.12
C PHE A 450 1.50 4.95 -15.25
N ALA A 451 2.76 4.88 -14.80
CA ALA A 451 3.57 3.66 -14.91
C ALA A 451 2.91 2.49 -14.17
N ALA A 452 2.41 2.75 -12.98
CA ALA A 452 1.74 1.72 -12.21
C ALA A 452 0.39 1.28 -12.78
N LEU A 453 -0.39 2.23 -13.33
CA LEU A 453 -1.63 1.89 -14.02
C LEU A 453 -1.36 0.99 -15.21
N LEU A 454 -0.26 1.24 -15.94
CA LEU A 454 0.19 0.39 -17.04
C LEU A 454 0.64 -0.99 -16.54
N GLU A 455 1.40 -1.05 -15.45
CA GLU A 455 1.83 -2.32 -14.84
C GLU A 455 0.62 -3.16 -14.38
N GLU A 456 -0.36 -2.54 -13.72
CA GLU A 456 -1.61 -3.19 -13.32
C GLU A 456 -2.39 -3.67 -14.54
N LEU A 457 -2.54 -2.82 -15.57
CA LEU A 457 -3.23 -3.16 -16.81
C LEU A 457 -2.62 -4.39 -17.48
N LEU A 458 -1.28 -4.48 -17.52
CA LEU A 458 -0.54 -5.60 -18.11
C LEU A 458 -0.44 -6.82 -17.18
N SER A 459 -0.90 -6.70 -15.93
CA SER A 459 -0.74 -7.75 -14.91
C SER A 459 -1.35 -9.10 -15.28
N PRO A 460 -2.56 -9.22 -15.85
CA PRO A 460 -3.10 -10.52 -16.26
C PRO A 460 -2.24 -11.25 -17.29
N ILE A 461 -1.43 -10.53 -18.07
CA ILE A 461 -0.53 -11.10 -19.08
C ILE A 461 0.82 -11.45 -18.46
N LEU A 462 1.35 -10.57 -17.61
CA LEU A 462 2.68 -10.72 -17.02
C LEU A 462 2.72 -11.74 -15.87
N VAL A 463 1.67 -11.85 -15.06
CA VAL A 463 1.65 -12.73 -13.88
C VAL A 463 1.90 -14.22 -14.22
N PRO A 464 1.25 -14.83 -15.24
CA PRO A 464 1.59 -16.19 -15.66
C PRO A 464 3.09 -16.36 -15.97
N TYR A 465 3.68 -15.40 -16.70
CA TYR A 465 5.10 -15.41 -17.02
C TYR A 465 5.98 -15.35 -15.76
N LEU A 466 5.64 -14.50 -14.79
CA LEU A 466 6.40 -14.36 -13.54
C LEU A 466 6.28 -15.57 -12.62
N LEU A 467 5.11 -16.21 -12.57
CA LEU A 467 4.89 -17.43 -11.80
C LEU A 467 5.85 -18.54 -12.25
N ILE A 468 5.97 -18.77 -13.57
CA ILE A 468 6.82 -19.84 -14.10
C ILE A 468 8.31 -19.45 -14.13
N ARG A 469 8.65 -18.21 -14.49
CA ARG A 469 10.05 -17.83 -14.73
C ARG A 469 10.79 -17.39 -13.47
N TYR A 470 10.08 -16.86 -12.48
CA TYR A 470 10.67 -16.32 -11.25
C TYR A 470 10.28 -17.11 -10.00
N ILE A 471 8.98 -17.34 -9.77
CA ILE A 471 8.50 -17.97 -8.52
C ILE A 471 8.76 -19.48 -8.51
N TYR A 472 8.50 -20.20 -9.62
CA TYR A 472 8.69 -21.65 -9.70
C TYR A 472 10.13 -22.13 -9.41
N PRO A 473 11.21 -21.48 -9.93
CA PRO A 473 12.58 -21.83 -9.56
C PRO A 473 12.89 -21.66 -8.06
N ARG A 474 12.29 -20.67 -7.40
CA ARG A 474 12.52 -20.31 -5.98
C ARG A 474 11.67 -21.11 -4.98
N ARG A 475 10.98 -22.16 -5.42
CA ARG A 475 10.13 -23.00 -4.56
C ARG A 475 10.89 -23.64 -3.38
N LEU A 476 12.18 -23.94 -3.54
CA LEU A 476 13.02 -24.47 -2.46
C LEU A 476 13.29 -23.39 -1.42
N ASP A 477 13.68 -22.20 -1.87
CA ASP A 477 13.94 -21.04 -1.01
C ASP A 477 12.70 -20.66 -0.18
N LEU A 478 11.51 -20.74 -0.79
CA LEU A 478 10.24 -20.51 -0.08
C LEU A 478 9.99 -21.53 1.03
N VAL A 479 10.24 -22.83 0.77
CA VAL A 479 10.08 -23.88 1.79
C VAL A 479 11.11 -23.71 2.91
N ASP A 480 12.37 -23.44 2.56
CA ASP A 480 13.43 -23.19 3.55
C ASP A 480 13.13 -21.94 4.38
N PHE A 481 12.58 -20.89 3.75
CA PHE A 481 12.16 -19.68 4.45
C PHE A 481 11.09 -19.96 5.52
N PHE A 482 9.99 -20.65 5.17
CA PHE A 482 8.95 -20.98 6.16
C PHE A 482 9.45 -21.94 7.25
N ARG A 483 10.41 -22.82 6.94
CA ARG A 483 11.00 -23.68 7.96
C ARG A 483 11.86 -22.89 8.95
N ASN A 484 12.70 -22.00 8.45
CA ASN A 484 13.75 -21.35 9.24
C ASN A 484 13.23 -20.07 9.96
N PHE A 485 12.24 -19.38 9.39
CA PHE A 485 11.75 -18.09 9.89
C PHE A 485 10.32 -18.12 10.44
N THR A 486 9.84 -19.30 10.88
CA THR A 486 8.57 -19.44 11.60
C THR A 486 8.84 -19.86 13.04
N VAL A 487 8.27 -19.13 13.99
CA VAL A 487 8.34 -19.41 15.43
C VAL A 487 6.92 -19.56 15.97
N SER A 488 6.71 -20.57 16.82
CA SER A 488 5.42 -20.79 17.47
C SER A 488 5.37 -19.99 18.78
N VAL A 489 4.45 -19.03 18.86
CA VAL A 489 4.23 -18.20 20.05
C VAL A 489 3.01 -18.72 20.81
N VAL A 490 3.18 -18.92 22.12
CA VAL A 490 2.11 -19.41 22.99
C VAL A 490 0.90 -18.47 22.94
N GLY A 491 -0.26 -19.05 22.67
CA GLY A 491 -1.53 -18.32 22.57
C GLY A 491 -1.80 -17.66 21.22
N VAL A 492 -0.79 -17.36 20.40
CA VAL A 492 -0.95 -16.72 19.08
C VAL A 492 -0.85 -17.73 17.92
N GLY A 493 0.06 -18.71 18.01
CA GLY A 493 0.35 -19.68 16.96
C GLY A 493 1.64 -19.35 16.19
N ASP A 494 1.72 -19.77 14.93
CA ASP A 494 2.94 -19.66 14.13
C ASP A 494 3.09 -18.25 13.51
N VAL A 495 4.13 -17.53 13.89
CA VAL A 495 4.43 -16.15 13.46
C VAL A 495 5.79 -16.05 12.79
N CYS A 496 5.98 -15.02 11.98
CA CYS A 496 7.25 -14.71 11.35
C CYS A 496 8.29 -14.35 12.43
N SER A 497 9.46 -14.98 12.40
CA SER A 497 10.49 -14.80 13.43
C SER A 497 11.01 -13.36 13.51
N PHE A 498 11.12 -12.66 12.38
CA PHE A 498 11.51 -11.25 12.32
C PHE A 498 10.49 -10.31 13.01
N ALA A 499 9.21 -10.70 13.04
CA ALA A 499 8.16 -9.90 13.66
C ALA A 499 8.16 -9.94 15.20
N GLN A 500 8.98 -10.83 15.79
CA GLN A 500 9.25 -10.81 17.23
C GLN A 500 10.21 -9.68 17.63
N MET A 501 10.85 -9.03 16.65
CA MET A 501 11.78 -7.92 16.88
C MET A 501 12.96 -8.31 17.79
N ASP A 502 13.39 -9.58 17.69
CA ASP A 502 14.50 -10.12 18.47
C ASP A 502 15.85 -9.69 17.85
N VAL A 503 16.47 -8.70 18.49
CA VAL A 503 17.76 -8.09 18.10
C VAL A 503 18.92 -9.08 18.26
N ARG A 504 18.84 -10.06 19.16
CA ARG A 504 19.93 -11.03 19.33
C ARG A 504 19.95 -12.02 18.18
N LYS A 505 18.78 -12.59 17.84
CA LYS A 505 18.66 -13.64 16.83
C LYS A 505 18.69 -13.12 15.39
N HIS A 506 18.07 -11.96 15.15
CA HIS A 506 17.86 -11.41 13.81
C HIS A 506 18.45 -10.01 13.64
N GLY A 507 19.09 -9.43 14.66
CA GLY A 507 19.73 -8.13 14.53
C GLY A 507 20.96 -8.16 13.63
N ASN A 508 21.21 -7.02 13.00
CA ASN A 508 22.35 -6.81 12.14
C ASN A 508 23.47 -6.15 12.96
N PRO A 509 24.67 -6.78 13.07
CA PRO A 509 25.78 -6.21 13.82
C PRO A 509 26.17 -4.79 13.38
N ASP A 510 25.96 -4.44 12.11
CA ASP A 510 26.35 -3.14 11.55
C ASP A 510 25.49 -1.99 12.10
N TRP A 511 24.34 -2.30 12.69
CA TRP A 511 23.37 -1.35 13.24
C TRP A 511 23.46 -1.23 14.76
N GLN A 512 24.22 -2.12 15.42
CA GLN A 512 24.41 -2.15 16.85
C GLN A 512 25.70 -1.41 17.23
N ALA A 513 25.73 -0.81 18.42
CA ALA A 513 26.97 -0.25 18.97
C ALA A 513 27.98 -1.38 19.21
N GLU A 514 29.27 -1.11 19.04
CA GLU A 514 30.30 -2.06 19.48
C GLU A 514 30.09 -2.28 20.99
N ARG A 515 29.82 -3.53 21.39
CA ARG A 515 29.78 -3.84 22.82
C ARG A 515 31.19 -3.64 23.35
N ASP A 516 31.34 -2.75 24.33
CA ASP A 516 32.56 -2.66 25.11
C ASP A 516 32.88 -4.07 25.64
N VAL A 517 34.04 -4.60 25.24
CA VAL A 517 34.45 -5.99 25.46
C VAL A 517 34.73 -6.30 26.95
N GLU A 518 34.42 -5.37 27.85
CA GLU A 518 34.75 -5.45 29.28
C GLU A 518 33.58 -5.84 30.19
N SER A 519 32.34 -5.87 29.72
CA SER A 519 31.21 -6.32 30.55
C SER A 519 30.59 -7.63 30.03
N THR A 520 31.02 -8.70 30.70
CA THR A 520 30.32 -9.97 31.03
C THR A 520 30.93 -11.23 30.41
N HIS A 521 31.53 -12.04 31.27
CA HIS A 521 31.91 -13.45 31.03
C HIS A 521 30.65 -14.33 30.87
N GLU A 522 29.91 -14.22 29.78
CA GLU A 522 28.86 -15.21 29.45
C GLU A 522 28.82 -15.45 27.94
N THR A 523 29.36 -16.60 27.53
CA THR A 523 29.27 -17.25 26.20
C THR A 523 29.68 -16.40 24.98
N PRO A 524 30.51 -16.93 24.06
CA PRO A 524 30.78 -16.24 22.80
C PRO A 524 29.44 -15.93 22.11
N PRO A 525 29.22 -14.70 21.59
CA PRO A 525 28.03 -14.44 20.80
C PRO A 525 28.03 -15.43 19.65
N GLU A 526 26.96 -16.22 19.51
CA GLU A 526 26.72 -16.98 18.28
C GLU A 526 26.86 -15.96 17.14
N ILE A 527 27.84 -16.18 16.26
CA ILE A 527 28.00 -15.35 15.07
C ILE A 527 26.69 -15.50 14.31
N ASN A 528 25.88 -14.43 14.27
CA ASN A 528 24.66 -14.43 13.49
C ASN A 528 25.04 -14.76 12.04
N ASP A 529 24.61 -15.93 11.56
CA ASP A 529 24.78 -16.31 10.16
C ASP A 529 24.17 -15.20 9.29
N GLN A 530 24.88 -14.78 8.24
CA GLN A 530 24.38 -13.75 7.32
C GLN A 530 22.99 -14.12 6.74
N TYR A 531 22.67 -15.40 6.70
CA TYR A 531 21.35 -15.87 6.30
C TYR A 531 20.25 -15.55 7.33
N THR A 532 20.53 -15.54 8.63
CA THR A 532 19.51 -15.37 9.69
C THR A 532 19.26 -13.90 10.06
N GLN A 533 20.22 -12.99 9.90
CA GLN A 533 20.05 -11.56 10.22
C GLN A 533 18.98 -10.86 9.36
N ALA A 534 18.40 -9.75 9.82
CA ALA A 534 17.56 -8.90 8.97
C ALA A 534 18.40 -7.91 8.15
N GLU A 535 17.97 -7.64 6.91
CA GLU A 535 18.64 -6.66 6.05
C GLU A 535 18.14 -5.24 6.34
N ASP A 536 18.97 -4.23 6.04
CA ASP A 536 18.66 -2.80 6.16
C ASP A 536 18.16 -2.36 7.57
N GLY A 537 18.64 -2.99 8.65
CA GLY A 537 18.32 -2.59 10.03
C GLY A 537 16.85 -2.74 10.41
N LYS A 538 16.10 -3.60 9.70
CA LYS A 538 14.65 -3.67 9.80
C LYS A 538 14.18 -4.07 11.19
N VAL A 539 14.90 -4.94 11.89
CA VAL A 539 14.54 -5.41 13.24
C VAL A 539 14.70 -4.28 14.25
N GLU A 540 15.83 -3.60 14.24
CA GLU A 540 16.18 -2.47 15.12
C GLU A 540 15.20 -1.31 14.94
N LEU A 541 14.96 -0.91 13.69
CA LEU A 541 14.03 0.18 13.36
C LEU A 541 12.57 -0.17 13.67
N SER A 542 12.18 -1.44 13.51
CA SER A 542 10.81 -1.87 13.84
C SER A 542 10.61 -1.95 15.35
N LEU A 543 11.61 -2.39 16.10
CA LEU A 543 11.59 -2.37 17.57
C LEU A 543 11.41 -0.94 18.09
N MET A 544 12.26 -0.02 17.64
CA MET A 544 12.17 1.39 18.03
C MET A 544 10.85 2.05 17.62
N HIS A 545 10.33 1.71 16.44
CA HIS A 545 9.03 2.21 16.02
C HIS A 545 7.92 1.67 16.92
N PHE A 546 7.94 0.37 17.23
CA PHE A 546 6.88 -0.28 17.98
C PHE A 546 6.82 0.20 19.43
N THR A 547 7.96 0.39 20.10
CA THR A 547 8.04 0.94 21.46
C THR A 547 7.58 2.39 21.52
N ASN A 548 7.94 3.20 20.52
CA ASN A 548 7.53 4.59 20.41
C ASN A 548 6.02 4.74 20.15
N THR A 549 5.42 3.86 19.33
CA THR A 549 3.98 3.88 19.04
C THR A 549 3.15 3.30 20.19
N ASN A 550 3.66 2.29 20.90
CA ASN A 550 2.93 1.58 21.97
C ASN A 550 3.68 1.71 23.31
N PRO A 551 3.58 2.85 24.02
CA PRO A 551 4.38 3.10 25.23
C PRO A 551 4.01 2.22 26.42
N ASN A 552 2.81 1.62 26.44
CA ASN A 552 2.38 0.69 27.49
C ASN A 552 2.99 -0.70 27.31
N TRP A 553 3.49 -1.03 26.11
CA TRP A 553 4.08 -2.32 25.82
C TRP A 553 5.49 -2.39 26.41
N GLN A 554 5.75 -3.44 27.19
CA GLN A 554 7.07 -3.70 27.76
C GLN A 554 7.86 -4.65 26.85
N PRO A 555 9.01 -4.22 26.30
CA PRO A 555 9.85 -5.10 25.51
C PRO A 555 10.46 -6.22 26.38
N PRO A 556 10.78 -7.39 25.80
CA PRO A 556 11.62 -8.39 26.45
C PRO A 556 12.96 -7.78 26.92
N PRO A 557 13.61 -8.32 27.98
CA PRO A 557 14.78 -7.69 28.60
C PRO A 557 15.90 -7.39 27.61
N GLU A 558 16.20 -8.32 26.69
CA GLU A 558 17.24 -8.15 25.66
C GLU A 558 16.93 -6.99 24.69
N ALA A 559 15.65 -6.80 24.36
CA ALA A 559 15.19 -5.70 23.51
C ALA A 559 15.12 -4.38 24.30
N ALA A 560 14.79 -4.44 25.59
CA ALA A 560 14.77 -3.28 26.49
C ALA A 560 16.17 -2.65 26.61
N ASP A 561 17.20 -3.48 26.81
CA ASP A 561 18.59 -3.02 26.90
C ASP A 561 19.03 -2.25 25.65
N PHE A 562 18.67 -2.75 24.47
CA PHE A 562 18.96 -2.08 23.19
C PHE A 562 18.25 -0.72 23.08
N VAL A 563 16.96 -0.68 23.42
CA VAL A 563 16.13 0.54 23.37
C VAL A 563 16.66 1.59 24.35
N ASP A 564 16.98 1.19 25.57
CA ASP A 564 17.49 2.09 26.61
C ASP A 564 18.85 2.69 26.25
N ASN A 565 19.76 1.88 25.67
CA ASN A 565 21.05 2.37 25.20
C ASN A 565 20.88 3.38 24.07
N LEU A 566 20.02 3.10 23.08
CA LEU A 566 19.78 4.03 21.98
C LEU A 566 19.07 5.32 22.44
N ASN A 567 18.16 5.23 23.40
CA ASN A 567 17.52 6.40 24.01
C ASN A 567 18.53 7.29 24.76
N LYS A 568 19.51 6.69 25.47
CA LYS A 568 20.60 7.44 26.12
C LYS A 568 21.47 8.18 25.10
N GLU A 569 21.84 7.51 24.02
CA GLU A 569 22.60 8.14 22.91
C GLU A 569 21.82 9.28 22.27
N THR A 570 20.53 9.04 22.00
CA THR A 570 19.64 10.04 21.42
C THR A 570 19.55 11.29 22.28
N ASN A 571 19.36 11.12 23.60
CA ASN A 571 19.35 12.23 24.55
C ASN A 571 20.70 12.97 24.55
N HIS A 572 21.83 12.25 24.52
CA HIS A 572 23.15 12.89 24.46
C HIS A 572 23.30 13.79 23.22
N VAL A 573 22.85 13.33 22.04
CA VAL A 573 22.89 14.13 20.80
C VAL A 573 22.01 15.37 20.89
N PHE A 574 20.85 15.30 21.56
CA PHE A 574 19.98 16.46 21.75
C PHE A 574 20.57 17.52 22.69
N PHE A 575 21.41 17.13 23.65
CA PHE A 575 21.96 18.02 24.68
C PHE A 575 23.42 18.43 24.48
N SER A 576 24.12 17.88 23.47
CA SER A 576 25.49 18.28 23.12
C SER A 576 25.53 19.25 21.93
N ASP A 577 26.10 20.45 22.11
CA ASP A 577 26.29 21.46 21.04
C ASP A 577 27.41 21.09 20.02
N ASP A 578 28.07 19.93 20.15
CA ASP A 578 29.39 19.66 19.56
C ASP A 578 29.43 18.69 18.34
N ILE A 579 28.33 18.50 17.60
CA ILE A 579 28.37 17.71 16.34
C ILE A 579 27.99 18.58 15.13
N GLY A 580 29.00 19.21 14.54
CA GLY A 580 28.92 20.00 13.30
C GLY A 580 28.42 19.25 12.06
N GLY A 581 28.12 17.95 12.16
CA GLY A 581 27.55 17.13 11.08
C GLY A 581 26.02 17.08 11.03
N LEU A 582 25.30 17.53 12.07
CA LEU A 582 23.84 17.41 12.20
C LEU A 582 23.09 18.75 12.23
N TYR A 583 23.73 19.87 11.86
CA TYR A 583 23.09 21.20 11.83
C TYR A 583 21.86 21.26 10.90
N GLY A 584 21.80 20.42 9.87
CA GLY A 584 20.62 20.27 9.00
C GLY A 584 19.40 19.73 9.75
N MET A 585 19.63 18.87 10.74
CA MET A 585 18.58 18.16 11.49
C MET A 585 17.81 19.09 12.45
N ARG A 586 18.49 20.10 13.02
CA ARG A 586 17.83 21.14 13.83
C ARG A 586 17.01 22.09 12.95
N SER A 587 17.55 22.47 11.79
CA SER A 587 16.89 23.39 10.87
C SER A 587 15.70 22.77 10.12
N SER A 588 15.70 21.46 9.84
CA SER A 588 14.57 20.74 9.25
C SER A 588 13.50 20.39 10.29
N MET A 589 13.89 20.18 11.56
CA MET A 589 12.94 20.06 12.67
C MET A 589 12.20 21.38 12.95
N ASP A 590 12.88 22.53 12.89
CA ASP A 590 12.28 23.86 13.10
C ASP A 590 11.39 24.34 11.92
N PHE A 591 11.61 23.82 10.71
CA PHE A 591 10.77 24.15 9.55
C PHE A 591 9.37 23.48 9.61
N GLY A 592 9.22 22.43 10.42
CA GLY A 592 7.93 21.77 10.64
C GLY A 592 7.08 22.40 11.75
N THR A 593 7.69 23.17 12.64
CA THR A 593 7.03 23.83 13.79
C THR A 593 6.66 25.28 13.50
N ARG A 594 7.21 25.91 12.46
CA ARG A 594 6.75 27.23 12.00
C ARG A 594 5.44 27.05 11.22
N GLN A 595 4.36 27.04 11.99
CA GLN A 595 3.00 27.33 11.57
C GLN A 595 3.03 28.42 10.48
N GLU A 596 2.28 28.21 9.40
CA GLU A 596 2.00 29.23 8.38
C GLU A 596 1.31 30.41 9.10
N ASP A 597 2.08 31.27 9.77
CA ASP A 597 1.62 32.58 10.20
C ASP A 597 1.34 33.38 8.92
N GLU A 598 0.13 33.93 8.84
CA GLU A 598 -0.29 34.88 7.82
C GLU A 598 0.70 36.06 7.79
N GLU A 599 1.72 35.99 6.93
CA GLU A 599 2.51 37.18 6.61
C GLU A 599 1.77 38.00 5.54
N ASP A 600 1.05 39.00 6.02
CA ASP A 600 0.65 40.21 5.29
C ASP A 600 1.87 40.81 4.57
N PHE A 601 2.07 40.46 3.30
CA PHE A 601 3.11 41.06 2.48
C PHE A 601 2.64 42.42 1.95
N SER A 602 2.97 43.47 2.71
CA SER A 602 2.90 44.85 2.26
C SER A 602 3.94 45.11 1.17
N LEU A 603 3.47 45.47 -0.03
CA LEU A 603 4.30 45.80 -1.19
C LEU A 603 5.10 47.09 -0.96
N PRO A 604 6.39 47.16 -1.32
CA PRO A 604 7.12 48.42 -1.37
C PRO A 604 6.65 49.28 -2.56
N GLN A 605 6.31 50.54 -2.27
CA GLN A 605 6.07 51.59 -3.25
C GLN A 605 7.31 51.87 -4.12
N TYR A 606 7.16 51.78 -5.43
CA TYR A 606 7.87 52.69 -6.36
C TYR A 606 6.93 53.11 -7.50
N ALA A 607 6.77 54.44 -7.62
CA ALA A 607 6.16 55.21 -8.69
C ALA A 607 7.01 55.12 -9.99
N ALA A 608 6.59 55.44 -11.21
CA ALA A 608 5.38 55.93 -11.87
C ALA A 608 5.51 55.57 -13.37
N ASP A 609 4.40 55.38 -14.08
CA ASP A 609 4.07 56.03 -15.37
C ASP A 609 2.94 55.27 -16.10
N ALA A 610 1.87 56.01 -16.35
CA ALA A 610 0.60 55.64 -17.00
C ALA A 610 0.76 55.66 -18.56
N PRO A 611 -0.26 55.36 -19.43
CA PRO A 611 -1.69 55.34 -19.11
C PRO A 611 -2.60 54.27 -19.78
N SER A 612 -3.70 54.04 -19.05
CA SER A 612 -5.09 53.74 -19.44
C SER A 612 -5.41 52.96 -20.73
N GLN A 613 -6.21 51.90 -20.58
CA GLN A 613 -7.57 51.90 -21.14
C GLN A 613 -8.53 50.92 -20.44
N THR A 614 -9.74 51.44 -20.32
CA THR A 614 -10.94 51.06 -19.57
C THR A 614 -11.72 49.85 -20.10
N ALA A 615 -12.27 49.10 -19.14
CA ALA A 615 -13.65 48.58 -19.07
C ALA A 615 -14.19 47.63 -20.17
N PHE A 616 -14.59 46.42 -19.75
CA PHE A 616 -15.98 45.99 -19.88
C PHE A 616 -16.31 44.88 -18.88
N ARG A 617 -17.03 45.24 -17.80
CA ARG A 617 -17.70 44.30 -16.89
C ARG A 617 -19.19 44.43 -17.21
N ARG A 618 -19.80 43.42 -17.83
CA ARG A 618 -21.25 43.25 -17.85
C ARG A 618 -21.63 41.90 -17.27
N SER A 619 -22.51 42.02 -16.28
CA SER A 619 -23.24 41.00 -15.57
C SER A 619 -24.08 40.12 -16.49
N PHE A 620 -24.01 38.81 -16.31
CA PHE A 620 -25.15 37.92 -16.44
C PHE A 620 -25.20 37.03 -15.19
N GLY A 621 -26.23 37.26 -14.37
CA GLY A 621 -26.61 36.37 -13.28
C GLY A 621 -27.37 35.16 -13.83
N GLY A 622 -27.03 33.99 -13.29
CA GLY A 622 -27.69 32.73 -13.61
C GLY A 622 -26.95 31.58 -12.94
N PHE A 623 -27.52 31.05 -11.86
CA PHE A 623 -27.24 29.74 -11.26
C PHE A 623 -25.78 29.28 -11.18
N ARG A 624 -25.08 29.69 -10.12
CA ARG A 624 -23.90 28.95 -9.64
C ARG A 624 -24.35 27.72 -8.86
N SER A 625 -24.45 26.59 -9.54
CA SER A 625 -24.35 25.28 -8.90
C SER A 625 -22.93 25.14 -8.34
N SER A 626 -22.84 24.93 -7.03
CA SER A 626 -21.63 24.61 -6.28
C SER A 626 -21.09 23.24 -6.70
N ILE A 627 -20.35 23.19 -7.81
CA ILE A 627 -19.47 22.07 -8.17
C ILE A 627 -18.13 22.70 -8.59
N LEU A 628 -17.48 23.34 -7.62
CA LEU A 628 -16.09 23.76 -7.68
C LEU A 628 -15.46 23.36 -6.35
N ALA A 629 -15.12 22.08 -6.27
CA ALA A 629 -14.15 21.54 -5.34
C ALA A 629 -13.38 20.47 -6.12
N GLY A 630 -12.49 20.92 -7.00
CA GLY A 630 -11.35 20.10 -7.39
C GLY A 630 -10.63 19.73 -6.09
N GLY A 631 -10.61 18.45 -5.79
CA GLY A 631 -10.01 17.92 -4.57
C GLY A 631 -8.51 18.15 -4.59
N ALA A 632 -8.06 19.30 -4.09
CA ALA A 632 -7.00 19.23 -3.10
C ALA A 632 -7.48 18.20 -2.07
N PRO A 633 -6.67 17.20 -1.66
CA PRO A 633 -7.03 16.42 -0.49
C PRO A 633 -7.21 17.46 0.60
N ARG A 634 -8.46 17.68 1.03
CA ARG A 634 -8.72 18.43 2.25
C ARG A 634 -7.77 17.83 3.26
N ARG A 635 -6.81 18.64 3.72
CA ARG A 635 -6.00 18.34 4.90
C ARG A 635 -7.02 17.87 5.93
N SER A 636 -7.07 16.56 6.14
CA SER A 636 -7.80 16.00 7.26
C SER A 636 -7.03 16.52 8.46
N MET A 637 -7.49 17.62 9.04
CA MET A 637 -7.07 18.05 10.37
C MET A 637 -7.33 16.90 11.38
N PHE A 638 -8.16 15.93 11.00
CA PHE A 638 -8.42 14.68 11.71
C PHE A 638 -7.35 13.60 11.56
N ASN A 639 -6.45 13.65 10.57
CA ASN A 639 -5.31 12.71 10.52
C ASN A 639 -4.20 13.09 11.51
N GLN A 640 -4.21 14.32 12.03
CA GLN A 640 -3.41 14.68 13.20
C GLN A 640 -4.07 14.21 14.51
N LEU A 641 -5.39 14.02 14.53
CA LEU A 641 -6.14 13.52 15.69
C LEU A 641 -6.21 11.98 15.77
N ALA A 642 -5.81 11.28 14.71
CA ALA A 642 -5.66 9.82 14.72
C ALA A 642 -4.47 9.35 15.59
N GLU A 643 -3.61 10.28 16.00
CA GLU A 643 -2.37 10.03 16.74
C GLU A 643 -2.47 10.84 18.05
N GLY A 644 -2.46 10.15 19.19
CA GLY A 644 -2.66 10.75 20.52
C GLY A 644 -1.60 11.79 20.93
N PRO A 645 -1.84 12.55 22.02
CA PRO A 645 -1.03 13.71 22.42
C PRO A 645 0.45 13.41 22.78
N ASP A 646 0.78 12.18 23.16
CA ASP A 646 2.15 11.78 23.55
C ASP A 646 3.07 11.45 22.34
N LEU A 647 2.54 11.49 21.11
CA LEU A 647 3.31 11.13 19.91
C LEU A 647 4.26 12.23 19.41
N PHE A 648 4.21 13.47 19.94
CA PHE A 648 5.17 14.50 19.53
C PHE A 648 6.59 14.23 20.04
N SER A 649 6.73 13.84 21.32
CA SER A 649 8.03 13.45 21.90
C SER A 649 8.50 12.10 21.32
N SER A 650 7.58 11.15 21.17
CA SER A 650 7.86 9.83 20.57
C SER A 650 8.28 9.93 19.09
N ALA A 651 7.64 10.81 18.30
CA ALA A 651 8.04 11.05 16.91
C ALA A 651 9.41 11.75 16.80
N GLN A 652 9.76 12.64 17.73
CA GLN A 652 11.08 13.25 17.80
C GLN A 652 12.16 12.21 18.15
N ASN A 653 11.89 11.36 19.14
CA ASN A 653 12.76 10.26 19.53
C ASN A 653 12.98 9.28 18.37
N MET A 654 11.92 8.91 17.65
CA MET A 654 12.03 8.00 16.50
C MET A 654 12.87 8.59 15.36
N ARG A 655 12.70 9.89 15.07
CA ARG A 655 13.49 10.59 14.03
C ARG A 655 14.96 10.61 14.36
N ALA A 656 15.31 10.96 15.60
CA ALA A 656 16.69 10.97 16.06
C ALA A 656 17.31 9.56 16.07
N SER A 657 16.59 8.59 16.62
CA SER A 657 16.99 7.18 16.64
C SER A 657 17.26 6.65 15.23
N THR A 658 16.39 6.99 14.26
CA THR A 658 16.53 6.61 12.85
C THR A 658 17.84 7.14 12.26
N MET A 659 18.13 8.43 12.44
CA MET A 659 19.35 9.03 11.90
C MET A 659 20.62 8.49 12.57
N ILE A 660 20.59 8.27 13.88
CA ILE A 660 21.71 7.68 14.62
C ILE A 660 22.02 6.27 14.09
N LEU A 661 21.00 5.44 13.93
CA LEU A 661 21.15 4.07 13.40
C LEU A 661 21.70 4.06 11.97
N HIS A 662 21.18 4.93 11.09
CA HIS A 662 21.67 5.05 9.71
C HIS A 662 23.11 5.56 9.64
N ASN A 663 23.47 6.54 10.47
CA ASN A 663 24.84 7.06 10.55
C ASN A 663 25.81 6.00 11.10
N ARG A 664 25.39 5.24 12.12
CA ARG A 664 26.17 4.14 12.68
C ARG A 664 26.46 3.07 11.63
N HIS A 665 25.44 2.67 10.89
CA HIS A 665 25.60 1.74 9.78
C HIS A 665 26.60 2.27 8.73
N ALA A 666 26.52 3.55 8.38
CA ALA A 666 27.48 4.19 7.46
C ALA A 666 28.93 4.10 7.97
N MET A 667 29.13 4.45 9.24
CA MET A 667 30.43 4.41 9.91
C MET A 667 31.00 2.99 9.95
N ASN A 668 30.22 2.01 10.40
CA ASN A 668 30.64 0.61 10.49
C ASN A 668 31.00 0.02 9.12
N GLN A 669 30.25 0.38 8.07
CA GLN A 669 30.60 -0.03 6.71
C GLN A 669 31.93 0.59 6.24
N SER A 670 32.14 1.89 6.49
CA SER A 670 33.39 2.56 6.13
C SER A 670 34.61 1.92 6.82
N VAL A 671 34.49 1.61 8.12
CA VAL A 671 35.56 0.99 8.91
C VAL A 671 35.89 -0.41 8.39
N ARG A 672 34.90 -1.21 8.01
CA ARG A 672 35.14 -2.53 7.39
C ARG A 672 35.82 -2.43 6.03
N VAL A 673 35.42 -1.48 5.19
CA VAL A 673 36.07 -1.28 3.87
C VAL A 673 37.53 -0.87 4.08
N VAL A 674 37.83 -0.01 5.05
CA VAL A 674 39.20 0.39 5.39
C VAL A 674 39.99 -0.81 5.93
N ARG A 675 39.45 -1.61 6.86
CA ARG A 675 40.13 -2.82 7.36
C ARG A 675 40.39 -3.85 6.26
N SER A 676 39.42 -4.06 5.35
CA SER A 676 39.59 -4.96 4.20
C SER A 676 40.63 -4.43 3.20
N ALA A 677 40.73 -3.10 3.03
CA ALA A 677 41.76 -2.46 2.21
C ALA A 677 43.16 -2.55 2.85
N GLU A 678 43.26 -2.40 4.18
CA GLU A 678 44.50 -2.58 4.95
C GLU A 678 44.97 -4.05 4.95
N GLU A 679 44.05 -5.01 5.05
CA GLU A 679 44.37 -6.45 4.94
C GLU A 679 44.79 -6.88 3.53
N THR A 680 44.41 -6.12 2.49
CA THR A 680 44.79 -6.38 1.10
C THR A 680 45.99 -5.56 0.60
N THR A 681 46.51 -4.63 1.42
CA THR A 681 47.79 -3.97 1.13
C THR A 681 48.93 -4.77 1.77
N PRO A 682 49.89 -5.32 0.99
CA PRO A 682 51.05 -5.97 1.58
C PRO A 682 51.85 -4.92 2.34
N LEU A 683 52.06 -5.18 3.64
CA LEU A 683 52.94 -4.44 4.54
C LEU A 683 54.23 -3.99 3.83
N LEU A 684 54.27 -2.73 3.39
CA LEU A 684 55.50 -2.06 3.02
C LEU A 684 55.89 -1.10 4.15
N SER A 685 57.07 -1.38 4.68
CA SER A 685 57.92 -0.61 5.61
C SER A 685 57.44 -0.43 7.06
N ARG A 686 57.91 -1.35 7.92
CA ARG A 686 58.78 -0.96 9.03
C ARG A 686 60.14 -1.59 8.82
N ARG A 687 61.12 -0.75 8.47
CA ARG A 687 62.56 -1.01 8.69
C ARG A 687 63.06 0.01 9.68
#